data_AF-A0A174LVB6-F1
#
_entry.id   AF-A0A174LVB6-F1
#
_cell.length_a   1.000
_cell.length_b   1.000
_cell.length_c   1.000
_cell.angle_alpha   90.00
_cell.angle_beta   90.00
_cell.angle_gamma   90.00
#
_symmetry.space_group_name_H-M   'P 1'
#
loop_
_entity.id
_entity.type
_entity.pdbx_description
1 polymer ?
#
loop_
_entity_poly.entity_id
_entity_poly.type
_entity_poly.pdbx_seq_one_letter_code
_entity_poly.pdbx_strand_id
1 'polypeptide(L)'
;MANKTTGSGQWTNMGNVTTNPDGSYSDSKTYNFLDMVSYEGGSYVCLENGTIGVRPSPGESTDRWFCSSVPGEATPDFKNLVTETKEAARTAKEKASEAETSAKASEISAQAASNSAGAAAASARDAENAKDVVAGYKNAAEKAASSAATSEKNVNDKIAGLDNTFSEKTTSAIETINKSVDTKAEEIKNEITATKNSMVDASQKAINDTIDARKTEINNTGASEIKNVQAESATQTQGIKSVAAEQLAAINAAGGTLESAIERYYAMRRTREIYTVEDLDPDVTQACTVNRLDALSGLTCTPSTNTTAGEDQIGTLEAFRPIEVNWILDDDGNQKITAIEGMPGYKTTGKVNRGIMNMGLYYKKERNAEDNGWLHHWSMLPRKEEGYVPMKECVRSDNTVQGWMLHPKGAAVDIDGVPYVTNGKPVRNKPSYANFAYARKQGPAYCFETDVDAAWVLALTMIKYGTKDLQAYMRGCTAYTAQYNVAVAEENTKRVILTKDQANYFVVGSSVSIGNPGSNTNFDRGYNYMHNIVDSAKITAIEKVDDTYSALVLDVSASFTTATTYKVSTMHWETGSTDSVQGYDGSPVSNTDGKNICKINGIEILPGGYSVSGNSMHIVSTDADGNTVDKYYRTNNAKLLTTNLDTIISTYEEVGILPEAYDAWKYVKGQLVDFGKGTMIPTEWGGGDKAWWADAWYCGGKPAAGTRTGRELLRRGDLYYGGIAGPSYVGGNGGLTDTWWCILATLSPNAVRGEWQAAA
;
A
#
# COMPACT_ATOMS: atom_id res chain seq x y z
N MET A 1 -120.55 -117.92 -17.75
CA MET A 1 -119.43 -118.31 -18.64
C MET A 1 -119.87 -119.47 -19.51
N ALA A 2 -119.39 -119.51 -20.76
CA ALA A 2 -119.86 -120.39 -21.83
C ALA A 2 -119.11 -121.74 -21.87
N ASN A 3 -119.85 -122.80 -22.20
CA ASN A 3 -119.36 -124.12 -22.57
C ASN A 3 -118.57 -124.05 -23.89
N LYS A 4 -117.33 -124.53 -23.92
CA LYS A 4 -116.51 -124.70 -25.14
C LYS A 4 -116.31 -126.20 -25.40
N THR A 5 -117.25 -126.82 -26.09
CA THR A 5 -116.98 -128.07 -26.81
C THR A 5 -116.58 -127.82 -28.27
N THR A 6 -116.52 -126.58 -28.76
CA THR A 6 -116.18 -126.22 -30.15
C THR A 6 -115.32 -124.93 -30.24
N GLY A 7 -114.27 -124.91 -31.08
CA GLY A 7 -113.32 -123.80 -31.21
C GLY A 7 -113.87 -122.54 -31.94
N SER A 8 -113.35 -121.36 -31.57
CA SER A 8 -113.66 -119.96 -31.99
C SER A 8 -114.71 -119.18 -31.15
N GLY A 9 -114.36 -117.98 -30.64
CA GLY A 9 -115.12 -117.14 -29.67
C GLY A 9 -116.17 -116.20 -30.31
N GLN A 10 -117.17 -115.62 -29.63
CA GLN A 10 -117.18 -114.87 -28.36
C GLN A 10 -118.63 -114.66 -27.79
N TRP A 11 -118.77 -114.78 -26.45
CA TRP A 11 -119.79 -114.33 -25.45
C TRP A 11 -121.33 -114.54 -25.62
N THR A 12 -121.89 -115.52 -24.87
CA THR A 12 -123.33 -115.93 -24.76
C THR A 12 -124.07 -115.41 -23.51
N ASN A 13 -125.38 -115.13 -23.65
CA ASN A 13 -126.28 -114.66 -22.58
C ASN A 13 -126.88 -115.84 -21.77
N MET A 14 -126.62 -115.95 -20.45
CA MET A 14 -127.06 -117.08 -19.59
C MET A 14 -128.34 -116.80 -18.80
N GLY A 15 -129.52 -117.02 -19.38
CA GLY A 15 -130.79 -116.93 -18.64
C GLY A 15 -131.09 -118.16 -17.75
N ASN A 16 -131.72 -117.94 -16.59
CA ASN A 16 -132.22 -118.90 -15.57
C ASN A 16 -131.80 -120.37 -15.74
N VAL A 17 -130.65 -120.74 -15.16
CA VAL A 17 -130.15 -122.12 -15.04
C VAL A 17 -130.18 -122.53 -13.57
N THR A 18 -130.76 -123.69 -13.26
CA THR A 18 -130.97 -124.21 -11.88
C THR A 18 -129.91 -125.27 -11.56
N THR A 19 -129.29 -125.19 -10.38
CA THR A 19 -128.28 -126.15 -9.89
C THR A 19 -128.91 -127.39 -9.24
N ASN A 20 -128.20 -128.51 -9.24
CA ASN A 20 -128.60 -129.77 -8.63
C ASN A 20 -127.97 -129.92 -7.24
N PRO A 21 -128.66 -129.62 -6.13
CA PRO A 21 -128.08 -129.78 -4.79
C PRO A 21 -127.80 -131.26 -4.49
N ASP A 22 -126.54 -131.58 -4.18
CA ASP A 22 -126.06 -132.95 -3.94
C ASP A 22 -125.41 -133.14 -2.56
N GLY A 23 -125.73 -132.24 -1.63
CA GLY A 23 -125.39 -132.33 -0.21
C GLY A 23 -123.95 -131.96 0.11
N SER A 24 -123.36 -132.57 1.14
CA SER A 24 -121.95 -132.34 1.46
C SER A 24 -121.03 -133.13 0.53
N TYR A 25 -119.89 -132.56 0.16
CA TYR A 25 -118.94 -133.21 -0.75
C TYR A 25 -118.45 -134.57 -0.19
N SER A 26 -118.30 -135.58 -1.07
CA SER A 26 -117.80 -136.93 -0.77
C SER A 26 -116.86 -137.44 -1.86
N ASP A 27 -115.72 -138.02 -1.49
CA ASP A 27 -114.72 -138.54 -2.46
C ASP A 27 -115.16 -139.79 -3.23
N SER A 28 -116.09 -140.58 -2.68
CA SER A 28 -116.54 -141.85 -3.27
C SER A 28 -117.63 -141.67 -4.33
N LYS A 29 -118.00 -140.44 -4.66
CA LYS A 29 -119.14 -140.10 -5.51
C LYS A 29 -118.70 -139.38 -6.79
N THR A 30 -119.41 -139.66 -7.88
CA THR A 30 -119.23 -138.97 -9.16
C THR A 30 -120.24 -137.83 -9.28
N TYR A 31 -119.77 -136.63 -9.59
CA TYR A 31 -120.58 -135.41 -9.76
C TYR A 31 -120.65 -134.99 -11.23
N ASN A 32 -121.83 -134.55 -11.65
CA ASN A 32 -122.11 -134.07 -12.99
C ASN A 32 -122.24 -132.54 -13.01
N PHE A 33 -122.24 -131.98 -14.23
CA PHE A 33 -122.38 -130.55 -14.47
C PHE A 33 -123.63 -130.00 -13.77
N LEU A 34 -123.45 -128.90 -13.03
CA LEU A 34 -124.44 -128.22 -12.17
C LEU A 34 -124.72 -128.87 -10.81
N ASP A 35 -124.03 -129.95 -10.42
CA ASP A 35 -124.18 -130.51 -9.07
C ASP A 35 -123.55 -129.61 -8.01
N MET A 36 -124.27 -129.29 -6.93
CA MET A 36 -123.89 -128.33 -5.92
C MET A 36 -123.65 -129.01 -4.56
N VAL A 37 -122.45 -128.83 -4.01
CA VAL A 37 -122.03 -129.44 -2.75
C VAL A 37 -121.62 -128.41 -1.71
N SER A 38 -121.83 -128.70 -0.43
CA SER A 38 -121.30 -127.91 0.69
C SER A 38 -119.93 -128.45 1.13
N TYR A 39 -118.94 -127.57 1.32
CA TYR A 39 -117.59 -127.92 1.81
C TYR A 39 -117.00 -126.78 2.68
N GLU A 40 -116.56 -127.08 3.89
CA GLU A 40 -115.93 -126.13 4.85
C GLU A 40 -116.60 -124.75 4.99
N GLY A 41 -117.92 -124.73 5.19
CA GLY A 41 -118.69 -123.50 5.45
C GLY A 41 -119.01 -122.67 4.21
N GLY A 42 -118.56 -123.12 3.03
CA GLY A 42 -118.97 -122.61 1.73
C GLY A 42 -119.76 -123.61 0.90
N SER A 43 -120.34 -123.12 -0.20
CA SER A 43 -121.10 -123.91 -1.18
C SER A 43 -120.42 -123.86 -2.56
N TYR A 44 -120.32 -124.99 -3.27
CA TYR A 44 -119.59 -125.14 -4.55
C TYR A 44 -120.43 -125.83 -5.63
N VAL A 45 -120.29 -125.45 -6.91
CA VAL A 45 -121.03 -126.03 -8.05
C VAL A 45 -120.08 -126.71 -9.04
N CYS A 46 -120.37 -127.95 -9.47
CA CYS A 46 -119.54 -128.75 -10.38
C CYS A 46 -119.66 -128.27 -11.83
N LEU A 47 -118.51 -128.12 -12.49
CA LEU A 47 -118.38 -127.53 -13.83
C LEU A 47 -118.12 -128.56 -14.95
N GLU A 48 -117.95 -129.85 -14.62
CA GLU A 48 -117.62 -130.91 -15.58
C GLU A 48 -118.36 -132.23 -15.25
N ASN A 49 -118.82 -132.96 -16.28
CA ASN A 49 -119.49 -134.25 -16.10
C ASN A 49 -118.51 -135.38 -15.71
N GLY A 50 -118.96 -136.33 -14.88
CA GLY A 50 -118.16 -137.49 -14.52
C GLY A 50 -117.03 -137.21 -13.51
N THR A 51 -117.08 -136.08 -12.79
CA THR A 51 -116.07 -135.68 -11.82
C THR A 51 -116.10 -136.61 -10.61
N ILE A 52 -115.17 -137.56 -10.52
CA ILE A 52 -115.01 -138.47 -9.38
C ILE A 52 -113.62 -138.27 -8.74
N GLY A 53 -113.57 -138.15 -7.41
CA GLY A 53 -112.33 -138.05 -6.63
C GLY A 53 -111.61 -136.69 -6.66
N VAL A 54 -112.29 -135.59 -7.00
CA VAL A 54 -111.69 -134.23 -7.02
C VAL A 54 -112.45 -133.27 -6.11
N ARG A 55 -111.81 -132.80 -5.03
CA ARG A 55 -112.39 -131.97 -3.96
C ARG A 55 -112.52 -130.48 -4.33
N PRO A 56 -113.51 -129.74 -3.78
CA PRO A 56 -113.57 -128.28 -3.82
C PRO A 56 -112.47 -127.62 -2.96
N SER A 57 -112.06 -126.40 -3.34
CA SER A 57 -111.07 -125.61 -2.59
C SER A 57 -111.76 -124.49 -1.78
N PRO A 58 -111.53 -124.35 -0.47
CA PRO A 58 -112.24 -123.39 0.38
C PRO A 58 -112.19 -121.93 -0.11
N GLY A 59 -113.34 -121.31 -0.39
CA GLY A 59 -113.47 -119.89 -0.72
C GLY A 59 -113.09 -119.47 -2.15
N GLU A 60 -112.61 -120.40 -2.99
CA GLU A 60 -112.15 -120.13 -4.36
C GLU A 60 -112.94 -120.94 -5.41
N SER A 61 -112.97 -120.43 -6.64
CA SER A 61 -113.51 -121.16 -7.81
C SER A 61 -112.38 -121.76 -8.64
N THR A 62 -112.46 -123.05 -8.99
CA THR A 62 -111.52 -123.83 -9.81
C THR A 62 -112.09 -124.18 -11.19
N ASP A 63 -111.33 -124.93 -11.99
CA ASP A 63 -111.73 -125.52 -13.26
C ASP A 63 -112.83 -126.59 -13.13
N ARG A 64 -112.90 -127.28 -11.99
CA ARG A 64 -113.96 -128.28 -11.70
C ARG A 64 -115.08 -127.80 -10.78
N TRP A 65 -114.86 -126.76 -9.97
CA TRP A 65 -115.80 -126.31 -8.93
C TRP A 65 -115.94 -124.79 -8.85
N PHE A 66 -117.14 -124.24 -8.70
CA PHE A 66 -117.41 -122.78 -8.54
C PHE A 66 -117.96 -122.44 -7.15
N CYS A 67 -117.36 -121.50 -6.40
CA CYS A 67 -117.74 -121.15 -5.01
C CYS A 67 -118.83 -120.06 -4.91
N SER A 68 -119.86 -120.24 -4.06
CA SER A 68 -121.11 -119.45 -4.04
C SER A 68 -121.48 -118.73 -2.73
N SER A 69 -120.95 -119.07 -1.54
CA SER A 69 -121.32 -118.39 -0.26
C SER A 69 -120.36 -118.65 0.92
N VAL A 70 -120.42 -117.83 1.98
CA VAL A 70 -119.71 -117.92 3.31
C VAL A 70 -120.69 -117.63 4.51
N PRO A 71 -120.52 -118.10 5.80
CA PRO A 71 -121.67 -118.38 6.75
C PRO A 71 -121.97 -117.57 8.09
N GLY A 72 -123.28 -117.42 8.54
CA GLY A 72 -123.85 -117.29 9.97
C GLY A 72 -125.19 -116.47 10.34
N GLU A 73 -126.14 -116.93 11.25
CA GLU A 73 -127.58 -116.46 11.57
C GLU A 73 -128.11 -116.45 13.08
N ALA A 74 -129.41 -116.08 13.39
CA ALA A 74 -130.14 -115.88 14.73
C ALA A 74 -131.64 -116.39 14.84
N THR A 75 -132.33 -116.31 16.02
CA THR A 75 -133.76 -116.72 16.32
C THR A 75 -134.39 -116.00 17.59
N PRO A 76 -135.44 -116.54 18.28
CA PRO A 76 -136.48 -115.90 19.14
C PRO A 76 -137.27 -114.63 18.79
N ASP A 77 -137.17 -114.11 17.57
CA ASP A 77 -137.47 -112.71 17.20
C ASP A 77 -138.89 -112.20 17.45
N PHE A 78 -139.93 -113.04 17.29
CA PHE A 78 -141.30 -112.55 17.53
C PHE A 78 -141.53 -112.17 18.99
N LYS A 79 -140.76 -112.77 19.91
CA LYS A 79 -140.84 -112.46 21.34
C LYS A 79 -140.02 -111.23 21.74
N ASN A 80 -138.99 -110.86 20.95
CA ASN A 80 -138.32 -109.57 21.07
C ASN A 80 -139.17 -108.42 20.54
N LEU A 81 -140.04 -108.66 19.55
CA LEU A 81 -140.82 -107.60 18.90
C LEU A 81 -141.67 -106.78 19.89
N VAL A 82 -142.22 -107.40 20.94
CA VAL A 82 -142.97 -106.71 22.00
C VAL A 82 -142.05 -105.98 22.99
N THR A 83 -140.82 -106.45 23.19
CA THR A 83 -139.76 -105.77 23.96
C THR A 83 -139.18 -104.59 23.17
N GLU A 84 -139.00 -104.71 21.86
CA GLU A 84 -138.58 -103.64 20.95
C GLU A 84 -139.64 -102.56 20.82
N THR A 85 -140.93 -102.90 20.91
CA THR A 85 -141.99 -101.87 20.97
C THR A 85 -141.79 -100.89 22.14
N LYS A 86 -141.12 -101.29 23.23
CA LYS A 86 -140.76 -100.39 24.34
C LYS A 86 -139.42 -99.66 24.15
N GLU A 87 -138.46 -100.27 23.46
CA GLU A 87 -137.13 -99.69 23.26
C GLU A 87 -137.04 -98.74 22.05
N ALA A 88 -137.85 -98.98 21.02
CA ALA A 88 -138.01 -98.08 19.89
C ALA A 88 -138.54 -96.69 20.34
N ALA A 89 -139.36 -96.62 21.38
CA ALA A 89 -139.81 -95.35 21.97
C ALA A 89 -138.69 -94.60 22.71
N ARG A 90 -137.68 -95.30 23.24
CA ARG A 90 -136.52 -94.70 23.92
C ARG A 90 -135.51 -94.17 22.90
N THR A 91 -135.19 -94.94 21.86
CA THR A 91 -134.21 -94.56 20.82
C THR A 91 -134.71 -93.43 19.91
N ALA A 92 -136.03 -93.33 19.67
CA ALA A 92 -136.60 -92.20 18.94
C ALA A 92 -136.35 -90.85 19.64
N LYS A 93 -136.26 -90.84 20.98
CA LYS A 93 -135.96 -89.63 21.77
C LYS A 93 -134.48 -89.24 21.72
N GLU A 94 -133.57 -90.20 21.60
CA GLU A 94 -132.12 -89.96 21.43
C GLU A 94 -131.78 -89.48 20.01
N LYS A 95 -132.42 -90.03 18.98
CA LYS A 95 -132.26 -89.59 17.58
C LYS A 95 -132.78 -88.17 17.32
N ALA A 96 -133.78 -87.71 18.08
CA ALA A 96 -134.23 -86.32 18.04
C ALA A 96 -133.15 -85.33 18.53
N SER A 97 -132.38 -85.67 19.57
CA SER A 97 -131.30 -84.81 20.09
C SER A 97 -130.06 -84.76 19.18
N GLU A 98 -129.73 -85.85 18.48
CA GLU A 98 -128.64 -85.85 17.48
C GLU A 98 -128.98 -85.03 16.22
N ALA A 99 -130.25 -85.09 15.77
CA ALA A 99 -130.72 -84.30 14.63
C ALA A 99 -130.73 -82.79 14.91
N GLU A 100 -131.04 -82.37 16.15
CA GLU A 100 -131.02 -80.95 16.54
C GLU A 100 -129.59 -80.35 16.53
N THR A 101 -128.59 -81.17 16.84
CA THR A 101 -127.17 -80.72 16.84
C THR A 101 -126.63 -80.56 15.42
N SER A 102 -127.03 -81.42 14.48
CA SER A 102 -126.62 -81.30 13.06
C SER A 102 -127.33 -80.17 12.31
N ALA A 103 -128.57 -79.83 12.68
CA ALA A 103 -129.30 -78.70 12.08
C ALA A 103 -128.63 -77.35 12.37
N LYS A 104 -128.14 -77.12 13.60
CA LYS A 104 -127.43 -75.88 13.99
C LYS A 104 -126.11 -75.66 13.25
N ALA A 105 -125.42 -76.72 12.83
CA ALA A 105 -124.18 -76.61 12.06
C ALA A 105 -124.38 -76.20 10.59
N SER A 106 -125.50 -76.62 9.97
CA SER A 106 -125.85 -76.20 8.60
C SER A 106 -126.30 -74.74 8.50
N GLU A 107 -126.98 -74.23 9.53
CA GLU A 107 -127.49 -72.84 9.56
C GLU A 107 -126.36 -71.80 9.59
N ILE A 108 -125.27 -72.10 10.31
CA ILE A 108 -124.07 -71.24 10.36
C ILE A 108 -123.36 -71.16 9.00
N SER A 109 -123.33 -72.26 8.25
CA SER A 109 -122.67 -72.30 6.92
C SER A 109 -123.47 -71.56 5.85
N ALA A 110 -124.81 -71.57 5.94
CA ALA A 110 -125.68 -70.80 5.04
C ALA A 110 -125.56 -69.28 5.25
N GLN A 111 -125.38 -68.83 6.50
CA GLN A 111 -125.21 -67.40 6.82
C GLN A 111 -123.88 -66.83 6.29
N ALA A 112 -122.80 -67.63 6.26
CA ALA A 112 -121.50 -67.21 5.73
C ALA A 112 -121.51 -66.97 4.20
N ALA A 113 -122.27 -67.76 3.45
CA ALA A 113 -122.37 -67.62 1.99
C ALA A 113 -123.15 -66.36 1.56
N SER A 114 -124.21 -65.98 2.28
CA SER A 114 -125.01 -64.79 1.98
C SER A 114 -124.24 -63.48 2.20
N ASN A 115 -123.43 -63.40 3.27
CA ASN A 115 -122.57 -62.23 3.53
C ASN A 115 -121.54 -61.99 2.42
N SER A 116 -121.08 -63.04 1.73
CA SER A 116 -120.12 -62.92 0.62
C SER A 116 -120.75 -62.37 -0.67
N ALA A 117 -122.05 -62.60 -0.90
CA ALA A 117 -122.77 -62.04 -2.04
C ALA A 117 -123.02 -60.52 -1.88
N GLY A 118 -123.23 -60.04 -0.65
CA GLY A 118 -123.37 -58.62 -0.35
C GLY A 118 -122.10 -57.80 -0.59
N ALA A 119 -120.92 -58.40 -0.36
CA ALA A 119 -119.63 -57.73 -0.58
C ALA A 119 -119.35 -57.44 -2.07
N ALA A 120 -119.76 -58.34 -2.98
CA ALA A 120 -119.55 -58.17 -4.42
C ALA A 120 -120.35 -56.99 -5.01
N ALA A 121 -121.54 -56.69 -4.47
CA ALA A 121 -122.36 -55.55 -4.91
C ALA A 121 -121.85 -54.19 -4.38
N ALA A 122 -121.10 -54.18 -3.27
CA ALA A 122 -120.46 -52.97 -2.75
C ALA A 122 -119.23 -52.56 -3.59
N SER A 123 -118.41 -53.53 -4.03
CA SER A 123 -117.24 -53.25 -4.88
C SER A 123 -117.58 -52.65 -6.25
N ALA A 124 -118.78 -52.90 -6.79
CA ALA A 124 -119.24 -52.27 -8.02
C ALA A 124 -119.54 -50.77 -7.84
N ARG A 125 -120.00 -50.34 -6.65
CA ARG A 125 -120.20 -48.91 -6.31
C ARG A 125 -118.88 -48.20 -6.03
N ASP A 126 -117.90 -48.89 -5.45
CA ASP A 126 -116.57 -48.32 -5.20
C ASP A 126 -115.79 -48.03 -6.49
N ALA A 127 -116.02 -48.81 -7.56
CA ALA A 127 -115.41 -48.58 -8.87
C ALA A 127 -115.89 -47.28 -9.55
N GLU A 128 -117.14 -46.87 -9.31
CA GLU A 128 -117.71 -45.63 -9.85
C GLU A 128 -117.16 -44.38 -9.13
N ASN A 129 -116.99 -44.46 -7.80
CA ASN A 129 -116.40 -43.41 -6.96
C ASN A 129 -114.88 -43.23 -7.19
N ALA A 130 -114.17 -44.25 -7.66
CA ALA A 130 -112.74 -44.17 -7.98
C ALA A 130 -112.42 -43.18 -9.11
N LYS A 131 -113.40 -42.86 -9.98
CA LYS A 131 -113.19 -41.97 -11.13
C LYS A 131 -112.96 -40.51 -10.72
N ASP A 132 -113.68 -40.02 -9.70
CA ASP A 132 -113.49 -38.67 -9.14
C ASP A 132 -112.22 -38.55 -8.28
N VAL A 133 -111.82 -39.65 -7.61
CA VAL A 133 -110.57 -39.72 -6.85
C VAL A 133 -109.34 -39.66 -7.76
N VAL A 134 -109.36 -40.36 -8.90
CA VAL A 134 -108.26 -40.33 -9.90
C VAL A 134 -108.10 -38.94 -10.53
N ALA A 135 -109.19 -38.20 -10.78
CA ALA A 135 -109.13 -36.81 -11.23
C ALA A 135 -108.51 -35.88 -10.16
N GLY A 136 -108.82 -36.10 -8.88
CA GLY A 136 -108.18 -35.43 -7.75
C GLY A 136 -106.68 -35.72 -7.65
N TYR A 137 -106.26 -36.98 -7.84
CA TYR A 137 -104.84 -37.35 -7.84
C TYR A 137 -104.06 -36.76 -9.00
N LYS A 138 -104.67 -36.59 -10.19
CA LYS A 138 -104.02 -35.90 -11.33
C LYS A 138 -103.72 -34.44 -11.01
N ASN A 139 -104.68 -33.69 -10.48
CA ASN A 139 -104.48 -32.30 -10.08
C ASN A 139 -103.47 -32.14 -8.92
N ALA A 140 -103.48 -33.08 -7.97
CA ALA A 140 -102.48 -33.12 -6.91
C ALA A 140 -101.07 -33.43 -7.44
N ALA A 141 -100.94 -34.32 -8.42
CA ALA A 141 -99.68 -34.65 -9.08
C ALA A 141 -99.13 -33.48 -9.92
N GLU A 142 -99.96 -32.74 -10.66
CA GLU A 142 -99.54 -31.55 -11.41
C GLU A 142 -99.09 -30.40 -10.49
N LYS A 143 -99.77 -30.22 -9.34
CA LYS A 143 -99.36 -29.27 -8.30
C LYS A 143 -98.07 -29.70 -7.61
N ALA A 144 -97.91 -30.98 -7.31
CA ALA A 144 -96.68 -31.55 -6.74
C ALA A 144 -95.50 -31.43 -7.71
N ALA A 145 -95.70 -31.64 -9.01
CA ALA A 145 -94.68 -31.45 -10.04
C ALA A 145 -94.24 -29.99 -10.15
N SER A 146 -95.19 -29.04 -10.06
CA SER A 146 -94.88 -27.60 -10.08
C SER A 146 -94.14 -27.14 -8.80
N SER A 147 -94.52 -27.67 -7.64
CA SER A 147 -93.79 -27.45 -6.38
C SER A 147 -92.41 -28.11 -6.37
N ALA A 148 -92.26 -29.29 -6.99
CA ALA A 148 -90.97 -29.96 -7.15
C ALA A 148 -90.02 -29.16 -8.07
N ALA A 149 -90.51 -28.66 -9.21
CA ALA A 149 -89.73 -27.81 -10.11
C ALA A 149 -89.32 -26.47 -9.45
N THR A 150 -90.19 -25.90 -8.61
CA THR A 150 -89.87 -24.70 -7.83
C THR A 150 -88.82 -24.99 -6.75
N SER A 151 -88.94 -26.13 -6.07
CA SER A 151 -87.93 -26.58 -5.09
C SER A 151 -86.59 -26.90 -5.73
N GLU A 152 -86.56 -27.53 -6.91
CA GLU A 152 -85.34 -27.80 -7.68
C GLU A 152 -84.65 -26.49 -8.07
N LYS A 153 -85.40 -25.50 -8.58
CA LYS A 153 -84.85 -24.18 -8.87
C LYS A 153 -84.29 -23.50 -7.61
N ASN A 154 -85.03 -23.52 -6.50
CA ASN A 154 -84.57 -22.92 -5.23
C ASN A 154 -83.33 -23.61 -4.65
N VAL A 155 -83.20 -24.93 -4.84
CA VAL A 155 -82.01 -25.69 -4.44
C VAL A 155 -80.83 -25.34 -5.33
N ASN A 156 -81.02 -25.29 -6.65
CA ASN A 156 -79.96 -24.91 -7.60
C ASN A 156 -79.48 -23.47 -7.39
N ASP A 157 -80.39 -22.52 -7.14
CA ASP A 157 -80.04 -21.12 -6.84
C ASP A 157 -79.26 -21.00 -5.51
N LYS A 158 -79.59 -21.84 -4.50
CA LYS A 158 -78.82 -21.92 -3.24
C LYS A 158 -77.44 -22.56 -3.42
N ILE A 159 -77.33 -23.59 -4.26
CA ILE A 159 -76.05 -24.25 -4.58
C ILE A 159 -75.12 -23.28 -5.32
N ALA A 160 -75.63 -22.55 -6.33
CA ALA A 160 -74.85 -21.53 -7.02
C ALA A 160 -74.41 -20.38 -6.10
N GLY A 161 -75.28 -19.97 -5.16
CA GLY A 161 -74.92 -18.98 -4.13
C GLY A 161 -73.85 -19.47 -3.15
N LEU A 162 -73.85 -20.78 -2.82
CA LEU A 162 -72.81 -21.39 -2.00
C LEU A 162 -71.45 -21.44 -2.72
N ASP A 163 -71.40 -21.78 -4.01
CA ASP A 163 -70.15 -21.81 -4.78
C ASP A 163 -69.49 -20.44 -4.90
N ASN A 164 -70.29 -19.38 -5.13
CA ASN A 164 -69.80 -18.01 -5.12
C ASN A 164 -69.29 -17.60 -3.73
N THR A 165 -70.05 -17.91 -2.68
CA THR A 165 -69.64 -17.60 -1.29
C THR A 165 -68.36 -18.33 -0.90
N PHE A 166 -68.22 -19.61 -1.28
CA PHE A 166 -67.01 -20.40 -1.05
C PHE A 166 -65.81 -19.85 -1.83
N SER A 167 -65.99 -19.45 -3.08
CA SER A 167 -64.91 -18.86 -3.90
C SER A 167 -64.44 -17.51 -3.34
N GLU A 168 -65.37 -16.64 -2.94
CA GLU A 168 -65.07 -15.34 -2.32
C GLU A 168 -64.38 -15.50 -0.96
N LYS A 169 -64.86 -16.43 -0.12
CA LYS A 169 -64.24 -16.74 1.18
C LYS A 169 -62.85 -17.36 1.02
N THR A 170 -62.67 -18.26 0.05
CA THR A 170 -61.36 -18.86 -0.26
C THR A 170 -60.39 -17.79 -0.74
N THR A 171 -60.81 -16.90 -1.65
CA THR A 171 -59.97 -15.81 -2.16
C THR A 171 -59.58 -14.83 -1.05
N SER A 172 -60.55 -14.41 -0.24
CA SER A 172 -60.31 -13.51 0.91
C SER A 172 -59.39 -14.13 1.95
N ALA A 173 -59.52 -15.44 2.21
CA ALA A 173 -58.64 -16.16 3.12
C ALA A 173 -57.21 -16.24 2.57
N ILE A 174 -57.04 -16.53 1.28
CA ILE A 174 -55.73 -16.55 0.60
C ILE A 174 -55.07 -15.17 0.64
N GLU A 175 -55.80 -14.09 0.34
CA GLU A 175 -55.26 -12.72 0.43
C GLU A 175 -54.83 -12.34 1.84
N THR A 176 -55.60 -12.75 2.85
CA THR A 176 -55.28 -12.50 4.26
C THR A 176 -54.04 -13.29 4.69
N ILE A 177 -53.94 -14.55 4.27
CA ILE A 177 -52.77 -15.40 4.53
C ILE A 177 -51.53 -14.80 3.86
N ASN A 178 -51.61 -14.41 2.59
CA ASN A 178 -50.49 -13.83 1.86
C ASN A 178 -50.02 -12.52 2.50
N LYS A 179 -50.93 -11.61 2.87
CA LYS A 179 -50.55 -10.38 3.61
C LYS A 179 -49.85 -10.69 4.93
N SER A 180 -50.31 -11.71 5.66
CA SER A 180 -49.68 -12.12 6.93
C SER A 180 -48.28 -12.72 6.70
N VAL A 181 -48.14 -13.55 5.66
CA VAL A 181 -46.86 -14.13 5.24
C VAL A 181 -45.87 -13.06 4.80
N ASP A 182 -46.30 -12.10 3.97
CA ASP A 182 -45.46 -10.99 3.50
C ASP A 182 -45.02 -10.10 4.66
N THR A 183 -45.92 -9.80 5.59
CA THR A 183 -45.61 -9.02 6.80
C THR A 183 -44.57 -9.74 7.64
N LYS A 184 -44.73 -11.06 7.87
CA LYS A 184 -43.74 -11.85 8.60
C LYS A 184 -42.42 -12.00 7.87
N ALA A 185 -42.43 -12.09 6.54
CA ALA A 185 -41.21 -12.12 5.76
C ALA A 185 -40.39 -10.84 5.91
N GLU A 186 -41.05 -9.66 5.91
CA GLU A 186 -40.36 -8.38 6.07
C GLU A 186 -39.89 -8.16 7.51
N GLU A 187 -40.66 -8.58 8.52
CA GLU A 187 -40.20 -8.59 9.92
C GLU A 187 -38.96 -9.47 10.12
N ILE A 188 -38.96 -10.69 9.58
CA ILE A 188 -37.80 -11.60 9.64
C ILE A 188 -36.59 -10.99 8.95
N LYS A 189 -36.77 -10.35 7.78
CA LYS A 189 -35.69 -9.69 7.04
C LYS A 189 -35.11 -8.50 7.82
N ASN A 190 -35.95 -7.75 8.53
CA ASN A 190 -35.52 -6.66 9.40
C ASN A 190 -34.75 -7.19 10.61
N GLU A 191 -35.22 -8.25 11.25
CA GLU A 191 -34.51 -8.92 12.35
C GLU A 191 -33.15 -9.48 11.92
N ILE A 192 -33.08 -10.14 10.75
CA ILE A 192 -31.83 -10.64 10.17
C ILE A 192 -30.86 -9.49 9.90
N THR A 193 -31.36 -8.36 9.36
CA THR A 193 -30.54 -7.19 9.06
C THR A 193 -30.01 -6.54 10.35
N ALA A 194 -30.86 -6.37 11.37
CA ALA A 194 -30.46 -5.85 12.67
C ALA A 194 -29.40 -6.75 13.34
N THR A 195 -29.63 -8.07 13.33
CA THR A 195 -28.68 -9.07 13.88
C THR A 195 -27.35 -9.02 13.15
N LYS A 196 -27.38 -8.95 11.81
CA LYS A 196 -26.17 -8.84 10.97
C LYS A 196 -25.37 -7.59 11.32
N ASN A 197 -26.03 -6.43 11.43
CA ASN A 197 -25.36 -5.17 11.76
C ASN A 197 -24.74 -5.22 13.17
N SER A 198 -25.46 -5.73 14.17
CA SER A 198 -24.90 -5.91 15.53
C SER A 198 -23.70 -6.86 15.55
N MET A 199 -23.72 -7.94 14.77
CA MET A 199 -22.57 -8.86 14.65
C MET A 199 -21.36 -8.20 13.98
N VAL A 200 -21.58 -7.37 12.95
CA VAL A 200 -20.52 -6.59 12.29
C VAL A 200 -19.93 -5.57 13.25
N ASP A 201 -20.75 -4.81 13.97
CA ASP A 201 -20.30 -3.81 14.94
C ASP A 201 -19.50 -4.45 16.08
N ALA A 202 -19.97 -5.57 16.62
CA ALA A 202 -19.25 -6.32 17.65
C ALA A 202 -17.91 -6.86 17.14
N SER A 203 -17.86 -7.36 15.90
CA SER A 203 -16.62 -7.84 15.27
C SER A 203 -15.64 -6.69 15.02
N GLN A 204 -16.12 -5.56 14.52
CA GLN A 204 -15.31 -4.37 14.27
C GLN A 204 -14.75 -3.80 15.57
N LYS A 205 -15.55 -3.78 16.64
CA LYS A 205 -15.10 -3.37 17.97
C LYS A 205 -13.99 -4.28 18.49
N ALA A 206 -14.17 -5.61 18.40
CA ALA A 206 -13.16 -6.57 18.85
C ALA A 206 -11.83 -6.45 18.07
N ILE A 207 -11.91 -6.20 16.75
CA ILE A 207 -10.74 -5.93 15.90
C ILE A 207 -10.03 -4.66 16.37
N ASN A 208 -10.76 -3.56 16.57
CA ASN A 208 -10.18 -2.29 17.00
C ASN A 208 -9.52 -2.39 18.38
N ASP A 209 -10.20 -3.01 19.36
CA ASP A 209 -9.67 -3.25 20.70
C ASP A 209 -8.35 -4.05 20.64
N THR A 210 -8.27 -5.05 19.74
CA THR A 210 -7.06 -5.86 19.52
C THR A 210 -5.93 -5.03 18.89
N ILE A 211 -6.24 -4.20 17.89
CA ILE A 211 -5.28 -3.31 17.24
C ILE A 211 -4.71 -2.31 18.24
N ASP A 212 -5.54 -1.72 19.09
CA ASP A 212 -5.10 -0.72 20.07
C ASP A 212 -4.25 -1.35 21.19
N ALA A 213 -4.59 -2.56 21.63
CA ALA A 213 -3.75 -3.34 22.54
C ALA A 213 -2.36 -3.62 21.91
N ARG A 214 -2.32 -4.06 20.65
CA ARG A 214 -1.06 -4.31 19.94
C ARG A 214 -0.24 -3.04 19.69
N LYS A 215 -0.87 -1.91 19.35
CA LYS A 215 -0.18 -0.62 19.25
C LYS A 215 0.47 -0.22 20.57
N THR A 216 -0.25 -0.40 21.67
CA THR A 216 0.26 -0.08 23.02
C THR A 216 1.47 -0.96 23.36
N GLU A 217 1.40 -2.26 23.09
CA GLU A 217 2.50 -3.19 23.26
C GLU A 217 3.72 -2.81 22.41
N ILE A 218 3.53 -2.56 21.11
CA ILE A 218 4.60 -2.14 20.18
C ILE A 218 5.25 -0.84 20.66
N ASN A 219 4.48 0.16 21.07
CA ASN A 219 5.00 1.43 21.56
C ASN A 219 5.83 1.26 22.84
N ASN A 220 5.36 0.44 23.78
CA ASN A 220 6.06 0.20 25.05
C ASN A 220 7.36 -0.60 24.85
N THR A 221 7.32 -1.65 24.00
CA THR A 221 8.49 -2.44 23.65
C THR A 221 9.50 -1.60 22.86
N GLY A 222 9.05 -0.86 21.85
CA GLY A 222 9.90 0.04 21.07
C GLY A 222 10.54 1.13 21.93
N ALA A 223 9.80 1.74 22.87
CA ALA A 223 10.35 2.71 23.80
C ALA A 223 11.43 2.11 24.73
N SER A 224 11.27 0.85 25.14
CA SER A 224 12.27 0.14 25.95
C SER A 224 13.52 -0.21 25.15
N GLU A 225 13.37 -0.70 23.92
CA GLU A 225 14.51 -1.00 23.05
C GLU A 225 15.29 0.27 22.67
N ILE A 226 14.61 1.38 22.37
CA ILE A 226 15.26 2.68 22.14
C ILE A 226 16.09 3.11 23.35
N LYS A 227 15.55 2.97 24.58
CA LYS A 227 16.30 3.27 25.80
C LYS A 227 17.52 2.38 25.99
N ASN A 228 17.41 1.09 25.68
CA ASN A 228 18.53 0.15 25.78
C ASN A 228 19.64 0.52 24.79
N VAL A 229 19.30 0.78 23.52
CA VAL A 229 20.25 1.23 22.51
C VAL A 229 20.91 2.55 22.90
N GLN A 230 20.14 3.50 23.44
CA GLN A 230 20.69 4.77 23.95
C GLN A 230 21.66 4.57 25.12
N ALA A 231 21.33 3.68 26.07
CA ALA A 231 22.20 3.37 27.20
C ALA A 231 23.50 2.65 26.76
N GLU A 232 23.40 1.71 25.83
CA GLU A 232 24.53 0.97 25.28
C GLU A 232 25.43 1.88 24.44
N SER A 233 24.84 2.77 23.64
CA SER A 233 25.57 3.82 22.90
C SER A 233 26.28 4.81 23.82
N ALA A 234 25.64 5.22 24.92
CA ALA A 234 26.26 6.07 25.94
C ALA A 234 27.46 5.37 26.61
N THR A 235 27.33 4.07 26.87
CA THR A 235 28.40 3.23 27.44
C THR A 235 29.57 3.08 26.47
N GLN A 236 29.32 2.78 25.18
CA GLN A 236 30.36 2.76 24.15
C GLN A 236 31.05 4.12 23.99
N THR A 237 30.28 5.21 24.01
CA THR A 237 30.82 6.57 23.93
C THR A 237 31.73 6.88 25.12
N GLN A 238 31.36 6.46 26.33
CA GLN A 238 32.23 6.57 27.50
C GLN A 238 33.49 5.72 27.38
N GLY A 239 33.38 4.48 26.87
CA GLY A 239 34.54 3.62 26.62
C GLY A 239 35.53 4.21 25.62
N ILE A 240 35.03 4.75 24.49
CA ILE A 240 35.86 5.45 23.51
C ILE A 240 36.54 6.67 24.14
N LYS A 241 35.80 7.46 24.95
CA LYS A 241 36.36 8.60 25.67
C LYS A 241 37.43 8.19 26.69
N SER A 242 37.26 7.06 27.39
CA SER A 242 38.26 6.58 28.35
C SER A 242 39.53 6.12 27.65
N VAL A 243 39.41 5.36 26.55
CA VAL A 243 40.55 4.91 25.74
C VAL A 243 41.27 6.11 25.12
N ALA A 244 40.54 7.09 24.60
CA ALA A 244 41.11 8.33 24.08
C ALA A 244 41.83 9.13 25.18
N ALA A 245 41.26 9.21 26.39
CA ALA A 245 41.89 9.86 27.53
C ALA A 245 43.15 9.13 28.01
N GLU A 246 43.16 7.79 28.01
CA GLU A 246 44.33 6.96 28.32
C GLU A 246 45.44 7.14 27.27
N GLN A 247 45.09 7.16 25.98
CA GLN A 247 46.04 7.42 24.90
C GLN A 247 46.59 8.85 24.97
N LEU A 248 45.74 9.84 25.26
CA LEU A 248 46.17 11.23 25.46
C LEU A 248 47.07 11.35 26.71
N ALA A 249 46.75 10.66 27.79
CA ALA A 249 47.57 10.60 28.99
C ALA A 249 48.92 9.91 28.72
N ALA A 250 48.95 8.85 27.90
CA ALA A 250 50.19 8.20 27.47
C ALA A 250 51.05 9.10 26.57
N ILE A 251 50.43 9.88 25.68
CA ILE A 251 51.10 10.90 24.86
C ILE A 251 51.67 12.03 25.74
N ASN A 252 50.89 12.50 26.72
CA ASN A 252 51.30 13.53 27.67
C ASN A 252 52.40 13.02 28.62
N ALA A 253 52.33 11.78 29.07
CA ALA A 253 53.36 11.11 29.87
C ALA A 253 54.65 10.88 29.08
N ALA A 254 54.58 10.74 27.76
CA ALA A 254 55.73 10.73 26.86
C ALA A 254 56.33 12.14 26.60
N GLY A 255 55.75 13.22 27.15
CA GLY A 255 56.35 14.55 27.20
C GLY A 255 56.39 15.34 25.88
N GLY A 256 55.48 15.08 24.92
CA GLY A 256 55.43 15.80 23.62
C GLY A 256 54.28 16.80 23.49
N THR A 257 54.40 17.81 22.62
CA THR A 257 53.30 18.71 22.24
C THR A 257 52.27 18.02 21.34
N LEU A 258 51.10 18.64 21.13
CA LEU A 258 50.09 18.13 20.18
C LEU A 258 50.67 17.97 18.77
N GLU A 259 51.47 18.93 18.32
CA GLU A 259 52.18 18.85 17.04
C GLU A 259 53.15 17.67 17.01
N SER A 260 53.86 17.38 18.10
CA SER A 260 54.74 16.20 18.17
C SER A 260 53.96 14.89 18.06
N ALA A 261 52.72 14.84 18.58
CA ALA A 261 51.84 13.70 18.42
C ALA A 261 51.33 13.56 16.98
N ILE A 262 50.98 14.68 16.33
CA ILE A 262 50.57 14.73 14.91
C ILE A 262 51.72 14.27 14.00
N GLU A 263 52.94 14.75 14.25
CA GLU A 263 54.15 14.34 13.52
C GLU A 263 54.34 12.82 13.59
N ARG A 264 54.26 12.23 14.79
CA ARG A 264 54.32 10.76 14.97
C ARG A 264 53.15 10.05 14.28
N TYR A 265 51.94 10.58 14.40
CA TYR A 265 50.74 10.01 13.77
C TYR A 265 50.91 9.84 12.27
N TYR A 266 51.38 10.88 11.57
CA TYR A 266 51.61 10.82 10.13
C TYR A 266 52.86 10.02 9.78
N ALA A 267 53.95 10.14 10.54
CA ALA A 267 55.19 9.39 10.27
C ALA A 267 54.97 7.87 10.24
N MET A 268 54.12 7.33 11.13
CA MET A 268 53.79 5.90 11.16
C MET A 268 52.91 5.44 9.99
N ARG A 269 52.30 6.35 9.23
CA ARG A 269 51.36 6.07 8.14
C ARG A 269 51.94 6.32 6.76
N ARG A 270 53.15 6.84 6.66
CA ARG A 270 53.83 7.09 5.37
C ARG A 270 54.12 5.77 4.68
N THR A 271 53.64 5.62 3.45
CA THR A 271 53.90 4.47 2.58
C THR A 271 54.80 4.87 1.41
N ARG A 272 55.19 3.90 0.57
CA ARG A 272 55.99 4.15 -0.64
C ARG A 272 55.14 4.57 -1.84
N GLU A 273 53.83 4.71 -1.68
CA GLU A 273 52.93 5.08 -2.76
C GLU A 273 53.29 6.44 -3.36
N ILE A 274 53.07 6.55 -4.66
CA ILE A 274 53.19 7.79 -5.44
C ILE A 274 51.82 8.02 -6.07
N TYR A 275 51.36 9.26 -6.01
CA TYR A 275 50.11 9.71 -6.61
C TYR A 275 50.49 10.62 -7.77
N THR A 276 50.06 10.28 -8.97
CA THR A 276 50.53 10.98 -10.18
C THR A 276 49.36 11.46 -11.02
N VAL A 277 49.45 12.70 -11.46
CA VAL A 277 48.58 13.27 -12.49
C VAL A 277 49.43 13.63 -13.71
N GLU A 278 48.96 13.27 -14.90
CA GLU A 278 49.52 13.71 -16.17
C GLU A 278 48.63 14.79 -16.81
N ASP A 279 49.21 15.96 -17.02
CA ASP A 279 48.60 17.08 -17.73
C ASP A 279 49.29 17.27 -19.09
N LEU A 280 48.57 16.99 -20.18
CA LEU A 280 49.10 17.12 -21.54
C LEU A 280 49.15 18.58 -21.98
N ASP A 281 50.12 18.91 -22.83
CA ASP A 281 50.32 20.28 -23.28
C ASP A 281 49.11 20.82 -24.07
N PRO A 282 48.87 22.14 -24.06
CA PRO A 282 47.72 22.76 -24.73
C PRO A 282 47.61 22.49 -26.23
N ASP A 283 48.72 22.20 -26.91
CA ASP A 283 48.75 21.88 -28.35
C ASP A 283 48.50 20.39 -28.64
N VAL A 284 48.51 19.54 -27.61
CA VAL A 284 48.22 18.09 -27.69
C VAL A 284 46.74 17.83 -27.43
N THR A 285 46.16 18.49 -26.43
CA THR A 285 44.75 18.31 -26.06
C THR A 285 44.11 19.63 -25.65
N GLN A 286 42.81 19.73 -25.92
CA GLN A 286 41.95 20.80 -25.42
C GLN A 286 41.11 20.35 -24.22
N ALA A 287 41.23 19.09 -23.80
CA ALA A 287 40.42 18.55 -22.72
C ALA A 287 40.83 19.10 -21.35
N CYS A 288 39.85 19.36 -20.49
CA CYS A 288 40.10 19.68 -19.09
C CYS A 288 40.56 18.46 -18.28
N THR A 289 40.21 17.26 -18.74
CA THR A 289 40.58 16.00 -18.10
C THR A 289 42.08 15.80 -18.08
N VAL A 290 42.58 15.21 -16.99
CA VAL A 290 43.98 14.84 -16.79
C VAL A 290 44.05 13.36 -16.43
N ASN A 291 45.12 12.67 -16.81
CA ASN A 291 45.23 11.24 -16.54
C ASN A 291 45.68 11.04 -15.08
N ARG A 292 45.01 10.13 -14.38
CA ARG A 292 45.40 9.73 -13.02
C ARG A 292 46.16 8.41 -13.10
N LEU A 293 47.39 8.43 -12.62
CA LEU A 293 48.37 7.34 -12.73
C LEU A 293 48.77 6.85 -11.33
N ASP A 294 49.57 5.79 -11.29
CA ASP A 294 50.08 5.16 -10.06
C ASP A 294 48.95 4.85 -9.05
N ALA A 295 49.09 5.26 -7.79
CA ALA A 295 48.10 4.98 -6.75
C ALA A 295 46.78 5.76 -6.92
N LEU A 296 46.67 6.65 -7.92
CA LEU A 296 45.39 7.30 -8.29
C LEU A 296 44.64 6.53 -9.39
N SER A 297 45.30 5.60 -10.09
CA SER A 297 44.70 4.87 -11.21
C SER A 297 43.49 4.06 -10.76
N GLY A 298 42.36 4.27 -11.42
CA GLY A 298 41.11 3.55 -11.17
C GLY A 298 40.31 4.02 -9.94
N LEU A 299 40.81 4.98 -9.16
CA LEU A 299 40.06 5.52 -8.02
C LEU A 299 38.92 6.44 -8.46
N THR A 300 37.83 6.51 -7.71
CA THR A 300 36.66 7.35 -8.02
C THR A 300 36.42 8.42 -6.96
N CYS A 301 35.91 9.57 -7.41
CA CYS A 301 35.41 10.65 -6.57
C CYS A 301 34.14 11.24 -7.20
N THR A 302 33.08 11.38 -6.40
CA THR A 302 31.81 12.01 -6.73
C THR A 302 31.35 12.88 -5.55
N PRO A 303 30.85 14.09 -5.80
CA PRO A 303 30.55 15.03 -4.74
C PRO A 303 29.27 14.66 -3.99
N SER A 304 29.25 14.93 -2.68
CA SER A 304 28.09 14.71 -1.82
C SER A 304 27.13 15.91 -1.80
N THR A 305 25.98 15.72 -1.16
CA THR A 305 25.12 16.80 -0.64
C THR A 305 24.83 16.57 0.85
N ASN A 306 24.01 17.42 1.47
CA ASN A 306 23.53 17.20 2.84
C ASN A 306 22.70 15.91 2.97
N THR A 307 22.05 15.48 1.89
CA THR A 307 21.09 14.35 1.89
C THR A 307 21.56 13.15 1.08
N THR A 308 22.64 13.26 0.32
CA THR A 308 23.17 12.20 -0.53
C THR A 308 24.68 12.12 -0.38
N ALA A 309 25.19 10.99 0.13
CA ALA A 309 26.61 10.72 0.12
C ALA A 309 27.08 10.36 -1.31
N GLY A 310 28.08 11.08 -1.79
CA GLY A 310 28.91 10.65 -2.90
C GLY A 310 29.97 9.63 -2.45
N GLU A 311 30.80 9.23 -3.39
CA GLU A 311 31.94 8.34 -3.17
C GLU A 311 33.23 9.16 -3.22
N ASP A 312 34.16 8.94 -2.30
CA ASP A 312 35.47 9.61 -2.33
C ASP A 312 36.57 8.64 -1.90
N GLN A 313 37.03 7.81 -2.83
CA GLN A 313 38.08 6.81 -2.54
C GLN A 313 39.42 7.48 -2.26
N ILE A 314 39.70 8.63 -2.90
CA ILE A 314 40.96 9.37 -2.72
C ILE A 314 41.02 10.02 -1.33
N GLY A 315 39.92 10.59 -0.84
CA GLY A 315 39.83 11.15 0.51
C GLY A 315 39.97 10.10 1.63
N THR A 316 39.91 8.80 1.32
CA THR A 316 40.22 7.73 2.29
C THR A 316 41.71 7.40 2.39
N LEU A 317 42.52 7.81 1.41
CA LEU A 317 43.96 7.58 1.41
C LEU A 317 44.63 8.45 2.47
N GLU A 318 45.61 7.89 3.19
CA GLU A 318 46.33 8.60 4.26
C GLU A 318 47.00 9.90 3.78
N ALA A 319 47.36 9.99 2.50
CA ALA A 319 47.93 11.19 1.88
C ALA A 319 46.95 12.37 1.80
N PHE A 320 45.67 12.08 1.54
CA PHE A 320 44.66 13.11 1.23
C PHE A 320 43.53 13.18 2.24
N ARG A 321 43.48 12.28 3.21
CA ARG A 321 42.46 12.27 4.26
C ARG A 321 42.44 13.60 5.03
N PRO A 322 41.34 14.36 5.01
CA PRO A 322 41.26 15.63 5.71
C PRO A 322 40.93 15.42 7.19
N ILE A 323 41.59 16.20 8.05
CA ILE A 323 41.31 16.28 9.48
C ILE A 323 40.99 17.73 9.82
N GLU A 324 39.82 17.99 10.39
CA GLU A 324 39.48 19.34 10.84
C GLU A 324 40.16 19.69 12.16
N VAL A 325 40.72 20.89 12.22
CA VAL A 325 41.48 21.38 13.37
C VAL A 325 41.17 22.84 13.68
N ASN A 326 41.39 23.24 14.94
CA ASN A 326 41.59 24.63 15.28
C ASN A 326 43.09 24.96 15.29
N TRP A 327 43.45 26.15 14.81
CA TRP A 327 44.85 26.56 14.67
C TRP A 327 45.08 28.04 14.99
N ILE A 328 46.35 28.36 15.28
CA ILE A 328 46.90 29.72 15.34
C ILE A 328 48.27 29.75 14.68
N LEU A 329 48.76 30.94 14.34
CA LEU A 329 50.17 31.20 14.07
C LEU A 329 50.83 31.81 15.31
N ASP A 330 52.06 31.38 15.59
CA ASP A 330 52.95 32.14 16.47
C ASP A 330 53.56 33.34 15.73
N ASP A 331 54.32 34.19 16.44
CA ASP A 331 54.92 35.41 15.89
C ASP A 331 55.94 35.13 14.76
N ASP A 332 56.52 33.92 14.75
CA ASP A 332 57.42 33.45 13.70
C ASP A 332 56.68 32.87 12.49
N GLY A 333 55.36 32.69 12.61
CA GLY A 333 54.47 32.16 11.59
C GLY A 333 54.48 30.64 11.50
N ASN A 334 54.92 29.94 12.56
CA ASN A 334 54.73 28.51 12.66
C ASN A 334 53.27 28.21 12.96
N GLN A 335 52.75 27.19 12.29
CA GLN A 335 51.41 26.68 12.55
C GLN A 335 51.38 25.93 13.90
N LYS A 336 50.44 26.30 14.77
CA LYS A 336 50.16 25.60 16.03
C LYS A 336 48.74 25.06 16.00
N ILE A 337 48.58 23.80 16.38
CA ILE A 337 47.26 23.16 16.46
C ILE A 337 46.77 23.31 17.89
N THR A 338 45.60 23.91 18.06
CA THR A 338 45.01 24.16 19.39
C THR A 338 43.98 23.11 19.78
N ALA A 339 43.32 22.49 18.80
CA ALA A 339 42.43 21.35 18.98
C ALA A 339 42.22 20.60 17.66
N ILE A 340 41.91 19.30 17.74
CA ILE A 340 41.50 18.47 16.60
C ILE A 340 40.03 18.12 16.79
N GLU A 341 39.26 18.01 15.71
CA GLU A 341 37.88 17.54 15.77
C GLU A 341 37.75 16.25 16.59
N GLY A 342 36.76 16.20 17.49
CA GLY A 342 36.56 15.12 18.44
C GLY A 342 37.33 15.26 19.77
N MET A 343 38.36 16.11 19.84
CA MET A 343 39.04 16.42 21.11
C MET A 343 38.26 17.47 21.93
N PRO A 344 38.33 17.40 23.28
CA PRO A 344 37.86 18.50 24.13
C PRO A 344 38.53 19.81 23.73
N GLY A 345 37.74 20.86 23.53
CA GLY A 345 38.24 22.19 23.18
C GLY A 345 38.14 22.54 21.70
N TYR A 346 37.87 21.58 20.81
CA TYR A 346 37.52 21.89 19.41
C TYR A 346 36.23 22.70 19.35
N LYS A 347 36.23 23.76 18.53
CA LYS A 347 35.10 24.66 18.33
C LYS A 347 34.91 24.97 16.86
N THR A 348 33.64 25.08 16.47
CA THR A 348 33.23 25.52 15.14
C THR A 348 32.87 27.00 15.09
N THR A 349 32.61 27.63 16.24
CA THR A 349 32.22 29.04 16.38
C THR A 349 33.08 29.78 17.42
N GLY A 350 33.09 31.10 17.33
CA GLY A 350 33.84 31.99 18.23
C GLY A 350 35.23 32.34 17.72
N LYS A 351 36.08 32.88 18.60
CA LYS A 351 37.44 33.36 18.30
C LYS A 351 38.43 32.21 18.09
N VAL A 352 38.23 31.43 17.03
CA VAL A 352 39.05 30.30 16.62
C VAL A 352 39.25 30.34 15.10
N ASN A 353 40.38 29.83 14.60
CA ASN A 353 40.53 29.55 13.17
C ASN A 353 40.39 28.05 12.94
N ARG A 354 39.46 27.66 12.08
CA ARG A 354 39.28 26.31 11.57
C ARG A 354 40.18 26.11 10.36
N GLY A 355 40.70 24.91 10.22
CA GLY A 355 41.51 24.52 9.07
C GLY A 355 41.37 23.04 8.77
N ILE A 356 41.81 22.68 7.58
CA ILE A 356 41.92 21.30 7.13
C ILE A 356 43.39 20.92 7.16
N MET A 357 43.71 19.93 7.99
CA MET A 357 45.04 19.33 8.07
C MET A 357 45.10 18.07 7.23
N ASN A 358 46.14 17.94 6.41
CA ASN A 358 46.46 16.71 5.67
C ASN A 358 47.91 16.28 6.01
N MET A 359 48.27 15.07 5.59
CA MET A 359 49.66 14.63 5.64
C MET A 359 50.54 15.56 4.79
N GLY A 360 51.73 15.91 5.28
CA GLY A 360 52.68 16.71 4.50
C GLY A 360 53.25 15.87 3.36
N LEU A 361 53.21 16.36 2.13
CA LEU A 361 53.63 15.61 0.95
C LEU A 361 54.93 16.18 0.38
N TYR A 362 55.54 15.39 -0.49
CA TYR A 362 56.67 15.80 -1.31
C TYR A 362 56.26 15.76 -2.77
N TYR A 363 56.67 16.76 -3.53
CA TYR A 363 56.28 17.00 -4.90
C TYR A 363 57.46 16.87 -5.86
N LYS A 364 57.17 16.33 -7.05
CA LYS A 364 58.10 16.35 -8.19
C LYS A 364 57.31 16.67 -9.46
N LYS A 365 57.90 17.47 -10.33
CA LYS A 365 57.40 17.78 -11.67
C LYS A 365 58.42 17.36 -12.71
N GLU A 366 58.00 16.62 -13.72
CA GLU A 366 58.85 16.24 -14.86
C GLU A 366 58.03 16.09 -16.15
N ARG A 367 58.71 16.10 -17.32
CA ARG A 367 58.05 15.81 -18.59
C ARG A 367 57.68 14.34 -18.67
N ASN A 368 56.56 14.02 -19.31
CA ASN A 368 56.25 12.64 -19.64
C ASN A 368 57.22 12.09 -20.72
N ALA A 369 57.16 10.78 -20.97
CA ALA A 369 58.12 10.11 -21.85
C ALA A 369 58.05 10.60 -23.30
N GLU A 370 56.87 11.01 -23.76
CA GLU A 370 56.62 11.56 -25.10
C GLU A 370 57.02 13.04 -25.23
N ASP A 371 57.48 13.68 -24.15
CA ASP A 371 57.79 15.11 -24.09
C ASP A 371 56.66 16.00 -24.62
N ASN A 372 55.41 15.65 -24.28
CA ASN A 372 54.21 16.35 -24.73
C ASN A 372 53.22 16.65 -23.59
N GLY A 373 53.66 16.47 -22.34
CA GLY A 373 52.90 16.74 -21.14
C GLY A 373 53.79 16.77 -19.89
N TRP A 374 53.18 17.12 -18.76
CA TRP A 374 53.81 17.17 -17.45
C TRP A 374 53.23 16.11 -16.53
N LEU A 375 54.11 15.39 -15.85
CA LEU A 375 53.78 14.54 -14.72
C LEU A 375 53.94 15.34 -13.42
N HIS A 376 52.91 15.30 -12.60
CA HIS A 376 52.84 15.87 -11.28
C HIS A 376 52.76 14.74 -10.26
N HIS A 377 53.83 14.55 -9.49
CA HIS A 377 53.93 13.45 -8.53
C HIS A 377 53.84 13.98 -7.10
N TRP A 378 53.02 13.32 -6.29
CA TRP A 378 52.99 13.50 -4.84
C TRP A 378 53.41 12.21 -4.14
N SER A 379 54.35 12.33 -3.22
CA SER A 379 54.91 11.22 -2.45
C SER A 379 54.73 11.49 -0.96
N MET A 380 54.40 10.43 -0.22
CA MET A 380 54.40 10.45 1.24
C MET A 380 55.82 10.34 1.82
N LEU A 381 56.86 10.16 0.99
CA LEU A 381 58.25 10.06 1.43
C LEU A 381 59.12 11.13 0.76
N PRO A 382 60.17 11.61 1.45
CA PRO A 382 61.01 12.72 0.97
C PRO A 382 61.75 12.47 -0.34
N ARG A 383 62.03 11.20 -0.71
CA ARG A 383 62.62 10.75 -2.00
C ARG A 383 63.57 11.77 -2.66
N LYS A 384 64.50 12.33 -1.87
CA LYS A 384 65.31 13.48 -2.29
C LYS A 384 66.19 13.17 -3.50
N GLU A 385 66.77 11.96 -3.52
CA GLU A 385 67.62 11.47 -4.60
C GLU A 385 66.85 11.32 -5.93
N GLU A 386 65.52 11.20 -5.87
CA GLU A 386 64.63 11.13 -7.04
C GLU A 386 64.13 12.52 -7.48
N GLY A 387 64.56 13.60 -6.81
CA GLY A 387 64.19 14.99 -7.13
C GLY A 387 62.92 15.51 -6.46
N TYR A 388 62.37 14.80 -5.47
CA TYR A 388 61.20 15.27 -4.73
C TYR A 388 61.57 16.36 -3.71
N VAL A 389 60.74 17.39 -3.63
CA VAL A 389 60.87 18.51 -2.68
C VAL A 389 59.64 18.59 -1.78
N PRO A 390 59.75 19.01 -0.51
CA PRO A 390 58.56 19.17 0.33
C PRO A 390 57.61 20.22 -0.27
N MET A 391 56.32 20.01 -0.11
CA MET A 391 55.31 21.03 -0.40
C MET A 391 55.61 22.32 0.41
N LYS A 392 55.46 23.50 -0.21
CA LYS A 392 55.87 24.78 0.38
C LYS A 392 55.24 25.04 1.74
N GLU A 393 53.97 24.70 1.91
CA GLU A 393 53.20 24.83 3.14
C GLU A 393 53.78 23.99 4.30
N CYS A 394 54.58 22.97 4.01
CA CYS A 394 55.27 22.14 5.00
C CYS A 394 56.66 22.67 5.40
N VAL A 395 57.15 23.76 4.78
CA VAL A 395 58.48 24.32 5.10
C VAL A 395 58.33 25.49 6.06
N ARG A 396 58.72 25.26 7.33
CA ARG A 396 58.67 26.28 8.40
C ARG A 396 59.61 27.44 8.10
N SER A 397 59.42 28.56 8.80
CA SER A 397 60.23 29.78 8.61
C SER A 397 61.71 29.60 8.96
N ASP A 398 62.04 28.59 9.78
CA ASP A 398 63.40 28.16 10.10
C ASP A 398 63.98 27.15 9.09
N ASN A 399 63.29 26.94 7.95
CA ASN A 399 63.61 26.00 6.88
C ASN A 399 63.50 24.51 7.26
N THR A 400 63.00 24.17 8.46
CA THR A 400 62.68 22.79 8.80
C THR A 400 61.40 22.32 8.10
N VAL A 401 61.28 21.02 7.86
CA VAL A 401 60.10 20.42 7.23
C VAL A 401 59.20 19.83 8.32
N GLN A 402 57.91 20.15 8.25
CA GLN A 402 56.88 19.53 9.07
C GLN A 402 56.15 18.42 8.32
N GLY A 403 55.71 17.39 9.04
CA GLY A 403 55.10 16.19 8.47
C GLY A 403 53.62 16.32 8.12
N TRP A 404 53.05 17.53 8.17
CA TRP A 404 51.65 17.84 7.89
C TRP A 404 51.51 19.17 7.16
N MET A 405 50.43 19.32 6.40
CA MET A 405 50.05 20.57 5.75
C MET A 405 48.72 21.04 6.32
N LEU A 406 48.46 22.35 6.24
CA LEU A 406 47.24 22.93 6.79
C LEU A 406 46.77 24.06 5.89
N HIS A 407 45.46 24.08 5.64
CA HIS A 407 44.78 25.04 4.78
C HIS A 407 43.58 25.62 5.53
N PRO A 408 43.17 26.87 5.24
CA PRO A 408 42.01 27.47 5.90
C PRO A 408 40.73 26.71 5.53
N LYS A 409 39.81 26.57 6.49
CA LYS A 409 38.53 25.87 6.27
C LYS A 409 37.60 26.62 5.31
N GLY A 410 37.67 27.95 5.27
CA GLY A 410 36.79 28.79 4.47
C GLY A 410 37.01 30.29 4.74
N ALA A 411 36.03 31.11 4.40
CA ALA A 411 36.10 32.55 4.61
C ALA A 411 36.07 32.93 6.11
N ALA A 412 36.70 34.05 6.45
CA ALA A 412 36.75 34.58 7.80
C ALA A 412 35.50 35.38 8.16
N VAL A 413 35.16 35.38 9.44
CA VAL A 413 34.07 36.13 10.08
C VAL A 413 34.68 37.21 10.97
N ASP A 414 34.09 38.41 10.98
CA ASP A 414 34.50 39.47 11.90
C ASP A 414 33.89 39.23 13.29
N ILE A 415 34.74 39.08 14.30
CA ILE A 415 34.33 39.03 15.71
C ILE A 415 35.10 40.12 16.45
N ASP A 416 34.37 41.11 16.96
CA ASP A 416 34.93 42.27 17.68
C ASP A 416 36.01 43.02 16.88
N GLY A 417 35.84 43.13 15.56
CA GLY A 417 36.77 43.82 14.68
C GLY A 417 38.01 43.02 14.29
N VAL A 418 38.07 41.72 14.62
CA VAL A 418 39.15 40.79 14.28
C VAL A 418 38.60 39.68 13.38
N PRO A 419 39.23 39.39 12.23
CA PRO A 419 38.79 38.31 11.35
C PRO A 419 39.19 36.95 11.93
N TYR A 420 38.31 35.94 11.90
CA TYR A 420 38.58 34.55 12.30
C TYR A 420 37.96 33.55 11.31
N VAL A 421 38.64 32.46 10.96
CA VAL A 421 38.05 31.41 10.09
C VAL A 421 37.14 30.52 10.94
N THR A 422 35.89 30.92 11.10
CA THR A 422 34.93 30.32 12.05
C THR A 422 33.53 30.33 11.43
N ASN A 423 32.59 29.55 11.95
CA ASN A 423 31.26 29.51 11.35
C ASN A 423 30.52 30.84 11.51
N GLY A 424 29.90 31.28 10.43
CA GLY A 424 29.12 32.51 10.39
C GLY A 424 29.29 33.31 9.11
N LYS A 425 28.82 34.56 9.15
CA LYS A 425 28.76 35.45 8.00
C LYS A 425 30.16 35.92 7.58
N PRO A 426 30.60 35.67 6.33
CA PRO A 426 31.88 36.13 5.86
C PRO A 426 32.03 37.65 6.00
N VAL A 427 33.20 38.10 6.44
CA VAL A 427 33.55 39.52 6.44
C VAL A 427 33.78 40.00 5.02
N ARG A 428 33.19 41.15 4.69
CA ARG A 428 33.29 41.85 3.41
C ARG A 428 33.60 43.34 3.59
N ASN A 429 33.87 44.08 2.51
CA ASN A 429 34.18 45.52 2.50
C ASN A 429 35.45 45.97 3.25
N LYS A 430 36.13 45.05 3.95
CA LYS A 430 37.38 45.27 4.67
C LYS A 430 38.58 44.60 3.99
N PRO A 431 38.45 43.38 3.45
CA PRO A 431 39.60 42.68 2.86
C PRO A 431 40.04 43.36 1.56
N SER A 432 41.34 43.59 1.44
CA SER A 432 42.06 43.96 0.22
C SER A 432 43.53 43.66 0.45
N TYR A 433 44.33 43.53 -0.62
CA TYR A 433 45.78 43.31 -0.45
C TYR A 433 46.41 44.36 0.49
N ALA A 434 46.09 45.65 0.32
CA ALA A 434 46.64 46.75 1.12
C ALA A 434 46.17 46.75 2.58
N ASN A 435 45.00 46.17 2.88
CA ASN A 435 44.49 46.10 4.24
C ASN A 435 44.95 44.84 4.99
N PHE A 436 46.17 44.36 4.72
CA PHE A 436 46.80 43.26 5.47
C PHE A 436 46.90 43.54 6.97
N ALA A 437 46.88 44.81 7.40
CA ALA A 437 46.81 45.19 8.81
C ALA A 437 45.55 44.65 9.51
N TYR A 438 44.45 44.45 8.78
CA TYR A 438 43.23 43.84 9.31
C TYR A 438 43.43 42.35 9.65
N ALA A 439 44.11 41.59 8.79
CA ALA A 439 44.51 40.21 9.09
C ALA A 439 45.48 40.16 10.28
N ARG A 440 46.43 41.11 10.35
CA ARG A 440 47.42 41.20 11.42
C ARG A 440 46.87 41.50 12.81
N LYS A 441 45.57 41.80 12.94
CA LYS A 441 44.92 41.88 14.25
C LYS A 441 44.95 40.55 15.02
N GLN A 442 45.14 39.42 14.34
CA GLN A 442 45.41 38.14 14.99
C GLN A 442 46.88 37.93 15.36
N GLY A 443 47.81 38.66 14.73
CA GLY A 443 49.26 38.54 14.94
C GLY A 443 50.05 38.99 13.71
N PRO A 444 51.34 39.36 13.85
CA PRO A 444 52.14 39.91 12.75
C PRO A 444 52.35 38.94 11.59
N ALA A 445 52.24 37.62 11.83
CA ALA A 445 52.44 36.58 10.84
C ALA A 445 51.19 36.25 10.00
N TYR A 446 50.04 36.89 10.23
CA TYR A 446 48.80 36.58 9.49
C TYR A 446 48.68 37.42 8.19
N CYS A 447 48.16 36.78 7.14
CA CYS A 447 47.68 37.43 5.92
C CYS A 447 46.38 36.77 5.42
N PHE A 448 45.84 37.27 4.30
CA PHE A 448 44.73 36.62 3.59
C PHE A 448 45.21 35.37 2.83
N GLU A 449 44.42 34.88 1.86
CA GLU A 449 44.71 33.64 1.14
C GLU A 449 46.09 33.72 0.49
N THR A 450 46.84 32.61 0.47
CA THR A 450 48.13 32.58 -0.22
C THR A 450 48.05 31.78 -1.51
N ASP A 451 48.99 32.00 -2.42
CA ASP A 451 49.07 31.20 -3.65
C ASP A 451 49.18 29.69 -3.39
N VAL A 452 49.77 29.29 -2.26
CA VAL A 452 49.84 27.89 -1.85
C VAL A 452 48.45 27.31 -1.57
N ASP A 453 47.58 28.08 -0.89
CA ASP A 453 46.20 27.66 -0.63
C ASP A 453 45.39 27.54 -1.93
N ALA A 454 45.60 28.46 -2.87
CA ALA A 454 44.96 28.43 -4.18
C ALA A 454 45.45 27.23 -5.02
N ALA A 455 46.77 26.99 -5.05
CA ALA A 455 47.39 25.89 -5.77
C ALA A 455 46.98 24.53 -5.22
N TRP A 456 46.81 24.40 -3.90
CA TRP A 456 46.33 23.16 -3.30
C TRP A 456 44.90 22.81 -3.72
N VAL A 457 44.01 23.81 -3.84
CA VAL A 457 42.64 23.57 -4.34
C VAL A 457 42.66 23.09 -5.79
N LEU A 458 43.52 23.64 -6.64
CA LEU A 458 43.68 23.13 -8.00
C LEU A 458 44.27 21.71 -8.00
N ALA A 459 45.31 21.45 -7.19
CA ALA A 459 45.92 20.13 -7.06
C ALA A 459 44.86 19.08 -6.66
N LEU A 460 44.04 19.38 -5.65
CA LEU A 460 42.95 18.50 -5.22
C LEU A 460 41.93 18.28 -6.33
N THR A 461 41.62 19.29 -7.14
CA THR A 461 40.72 19.14 -8.28
C THR A 461 41.26 18.12 -9.28
N MET A 462 42.55 18.22 -9.62
CA MET A 462 43.24 17.30 -10.53
C MET A 462 43.39 15.89 -9.94
N ILE A 463 43.77 15.78 -8.67
CA ILE A 463 43.99 14.51 -7.95
C ILE A 463 42.69 13.74 -7.75
N LYS A 464 41.62 14.42 -7.29
CA LYS A 464 40.37 13.76 -6.90
C LYS A 464 39.48 13.50 -8.10
N TYR A 465 39.28 14.50 -8.96
CA TYR A 465 38.34 14.43 -10.07
C TYR A 465 38.98 14.14 -11.43
N GLY A 466 40.32 14.14 -11.53
CA GLY A 466 41.00 13.91 -12.81
C GLY A 466 40.67 15.00 -13.83
N THR A 467 40.49 16.25 -13.39
CA THR A 467 40.18 17.40 -14.25
C THR A 467 40.78 18.68 -13.71
N LYS A 468 40.93 19.67 -14.58
CA LYS A 468 41.23 21.08 -14.23
C LYS A 468 39.95 21.90 -13.99
N ASP A 469 38.81 21.43 -14.51
CA ASP A 469 37.49 22.06 -14.40
C ASP A 469 36.75 21.54 -13.15
N LEU A 470 36.82 22.29 -12.05
CA LEU A 470 36.07 21.98 -10.83
C LEU A 470 34.56 22.07 -11.06
N GLN A 471 34.10 23.05 -11.85
CA GLN A 471 32.68 23.36 -12.03
C GLN A 471 31.92 22.24 -12.77
N ALA A 472 32.62 21.36 -13.48
CA ALA A 472 32.06 20.12 -14.03
C ALA A 472 31.47 19.19 -12.95
N TYR A 473 31.99 19.23 -11.72
CA TYR A 473 31.56 18.39 -10.61
C TYR A 473 30.90 19.20 -9.50
N MET A 474 31.47 20.36 -9.16
CA MET A 474 31.00 21.25 -8.10
C MET A 474 31.06 22.69 -8.60
N ARG A 475 29.91 23.21 -9.02
CA ARG A 475 29.80 24.52 -9.67
C ARG A 475 30.09 25.69 -8.72
N GLY A 476 29.86 25.51 -7.42
CA GLY A 476 29.99 26.58 -6.44
C GLY A 476 28.91 27.68 -6.60
N CYS A 477 28.94 28.69 -5.74
CA CYS A 477 27.98 29.79 -5.80
C CYS A 477 28.50 30.84 -6.79
N THR A 478 28.32 30.57 -8.09
CA THR A 478 28.86 31.39 -9.18
C THR A 478 27.77 31.98 -10.07
N ALA A 479 26.51 31.53 -9.93
CA ALA A 479 25.37 31.94 -10.76
C ALA A 479 24.11 32.19 -9.91
N TYR A 480 24.24 32.95 -8.81
CA TYR A 480 23.18 33.16 -7.83
C TYR A 480 22.84 34.64 -7.63
N THR A 481 22.30 35.26 -8.67
CA THR A 481 22.30 36.73 -8.84
C THR A 481 20.95 37.42 -8.55
N ALA A 482 19.99 36.73 -7.95
CA ALA A 482 18.65 37.27 -7.76
C ALA A 482 18.60 38.55 -6.92
N GLN A 483 17.85 39.53 -7.43
CA GLN A 483 17.48 40.73 -6.73
C GLN A 483 16.02 41.08 -7.07
N TYR A 484 15.09 40.80 -6.15
CA TYR A 484 13.66 40.95 -6.37
C TYR A 484 13.05 42.01 -5.46
N ASN A 485 11.93 42.59 -5.88
CA ASN A 485 11.11 43.40 -4.97
C ASN A 485 10.36 42.49 -4.00
N VAL A 486 10.13 42.96 -2.79
CA VAL A 486 9.16 42.34 -1.88
C VAL A 486 7.77 42.37 -2.54
N ALA A 487 7.06 41.26 -2.52
CA ALA A 487 5.75 41.15 -3.15
C ALA A 487 4.61 41.62 -2.24
N VAL A 488 4.71 41.35 -0.93
CA VAL A 488 3.70 41.71 0.06
C VAL A 488 4.38 42.36 1.26
N ALA A 489 3.89 43.54 1.65
CA ALA A 489 4.35 44.25 2.84
C ALA A 489 3.87 43.54 4.11
N GLU A 490 4.75 43.41 5.10
CA GLU A 490 4.44 42.78 6.39
C GLU A 490 5.22 43.50 7.49
N GLU A 491 4.56 43.75 8.63
CA GLU A 491 5.17 44.36 9.82
C GLU A 491 5.45 43.31 10.90
N ASN A 492 6.41 43.58 11.78
CA ASN A 492 6.75 42.74 12.93
C ASN A 492 6.94 41.24 12.55
N THR A 493 7.69 41.00 11.48
CA THR A 493 7.89 39.67 10.92
C THR A 493 9.36 39.22 10.93
N LYS A 494 9.59 37.94 10.64
CA LYS A 494 10.93 37.34 10.42
C LYS A 494 11.06 36.70 9.04
N ARG A 495 10.14 37.02 8.13
CA ARG A 495 10.12 36.47 6.77
C ARG A 495 9.93 37.58 5.75
N VAL A 496 10.20 37.27 4.50
CA VAL A 496 9.89 38.17 3.37
C VAL A 496 9.09 37.42 2.32
N ILE A 497 7.99 38.03 1.90
CA ILE A 497 7.06 37.42 0.93
C ILE A 497 7.44 37.83 -0.48
N LEU A 498 7.59 36.84 -1.36
CA LEU A 498 7.86 36.97 -2.78
C LEU A 498 6.79 36.22 -3.58
N THR A 499 6.73 36.44 -4.89
CA THR A 499 5.99 35.52 -5.76
C THR A 499 6.56 34.12 -5.65
N LYS A 500 5.75 33.09 -5.86
CA LYS A 500 6.17 31.69 -5.74
C LYS A 500 7.40 31.37 -6.58
N ASP A 501 7.45 31.83 -7.84
CA ASP A 501 8.58 31.59 -8.74
C ASP A 501 9.87 32.28 -8.28
N GLN A 502 9.75 33.51 -7.77
CA GLN A 502 10.88 34.24 -7.21
C GLN A 502 11.40 33.59 -5.93
N ALA A 503 10.52 33.15 -5.03
CA ALA A 503 10.91 32.44 -3.81
C ALA A 503 11.62 31.12 -4.13
N ASN A 504 11.12 30.35 -5.10
CA ASN A 504 11.70 29.07 -5.54
C ASN A 504 13.09 29.22 -6.17
N TYR A 505 13.49 30.43 -6.57
CA TYR A 505 14.85 30.67 -7.05
C TYR A 505 15.88 30.53 -5.91
N PHE A 506 15.50 30.84 -4.67
CA PHE A 506 16.39 30.82 -3.52
C PHE A 506 16.59 29.41 -2.95
N VAL A 507 17.73 29.21 -2.29
CA VAL A 507 18.14 27.94 -1.69
C VAL A 507 18.08 28.05 -0.17
N VAL A 508 17.41 27.11 0.50
CA VAL A 508 17.42 27.02 1.98
C VAL A 508 18.86 26.76 2.46
N GLY A 509 19.27 27.48 3.51
CA GLY A 509 20.65 27.51 4.00
C GLY A 509 21.52 28.62 3.40
N SER A 510 21.13 29.20 2.26
CA SER A 510 21.82 30.36 1.68
C SER A 510 21.42 31.67 2.36
N SER A 511 22.13 32.77 2.09
CA SER A 511 21.91 34.06 2.73
C SER A 511 21.25 35.09 1.81
N VAL A 512 20.44 35.98 2.39
CA VAL A 512 19.86 37.13 1.70
C VAL A 512 19.96 38.41 2.53
N SER A 513 20.04 39.54 1.84
CA SER A 513 19.85 40.87 2.43
C SER A 513 18.53 41.48 1.99
N ILE A 514 17.95 42.29 2.89
CA ILE A 514 16.78 43.12 2.62
C ILE A 514 17.19 44.58 2.77
N GLY A 515 16.93 45.36 1.72
CA GLY A 515 17.25 46.78 1.67
C GLY A 515 16.04 47.64 1.37
N ASN A 516 16.01 48.84 1.93
CA ASN A 516 15.12 49.92 1.54
C ASN A 516 15.88 50.93 0.66
N PRO A 517 15.69 50.90 -0.67
CA PRO A 517 16.38 51.83 -1.56
C PRO A 517 15.92 53.29 -1.42
N GLY A 518 14.76 53.57 -0.82
CA GLY A 518 14.18 54.90 -0.81
C GLY A 518 13.98 55.43 -2.24
N SER A 519 14.53 56.61 -2.54
CA SER A 519 14.52 57.22 -3.88
C SER A 519 15.73 56.85 -4.75
N ASN A 520 16.64 56.00 -4.27
CA ASN A 520 17.82 55.61 -5.03
C ASN A 520 17.44 54.71 -6.21
N THR A 521 18.13 54.91 -7.34
CA THR A 521 17.94 54.13 -8.57
C THR A 521 19.08 53.15 -8.85
N ASN A 522 20.18 53.25 -8.10
CA ASN A 522 21.25 52.27 -8.12
C ASN A 522 20.91 51.17 -7.09
N PHE A 523 21.05 49.90 -7.48
CA PHE A 523 20.71 48.76 -6.63
C PHE A 523 21.91 47.83 -6.41
N ASP A 524 23.14 48.34 -6.58
CA ASP A 524 24.34 47.59 -6.23
C ASP A 524 24.27 47.15 -4.75
N ARG A 525 24.49 45.85 -4.51
CA ARG A 525 24.38 45.21 -3.19
C ARG A 525 25.34 45.80 -2.16
N GLY A 526 26.42 46.44 -2.60
CA GLY A 526 27.42 47.07 -1.74
C GLY A 526 26.94 48.30 -1.00
N TYR A 527 25.89 48.97 -1.49
CA TYR A 527 25.37 50.16 -0.81
C TYR A 527 24.60 49.80 0.46
N ASN A 528 24.83 50.55 1.53
CA ASN A 528 24.20 50.35 2.84
C ASN A 528 22.66 50.23 2.77
N TYR A 529 22.00 51.03 1.93
CA TYR A 529 20.54 50.99 1.79
C TYR A 529 20.02 49.69 1.17
N MET A 530 20.87 48.85 0.56
CA MET A 530 20.50 47.55 0.01
C MET A 530 20.52 46.41 1.05
N HIS A 531 20.95 46.69 2.27
CA HIS A 531 21.05 45.71 3.36
C HIS A 531 20.79 46.33 4.75
N ASN A 532 20.15 47.49 4.80
CA ASN A 532 19.87 48.23 6.04
C ASN A 532 18.71 47.65 6.87
N ILE A 533 17.87 46.78 6.30
CA ILE A 533 16.77 46.13 7.03
C ILE A 533 17.22 44.78 7.57
N VAL A 534 17.79 43.95 6.70
CA VAL A 534 18.40 42.66 7.05
C VAL A 534 19.69 42.54 6.28
N ASP A 535 20.78 42.21 6.99
CA ASP A 535 22.08 41.99 6.37
C ASP A 535 22.46 40.50 6.39
N SER A 536 22.45 39.89 5.20
CA SER A 536 22.96 38.55 4.92
C SER A 536 22.44 37.50 5.92
N ALA A 537 21.12 37.48 6.14
CA ALA A 537 20.49 36.49 7.00
C ALA A 537 20.29 35.17 6.24
N LYS A 538 20.58 34.06 6.92
CA LYS A 538 20.36 32.71 6.41
C LYS A 538 18.86 32.43 6.23
N ILE A 539 18.49 31.84 5.11
CA ILE A 539 17.14 31.32 4.85
C ILE A 539 16.99 29.98 5.56
N THR A 540 16.05 29.87 6.50
CA THR A 540 15.81 28.63 7.26
C THR A 540 14.71 27.78 6.64
N ALA A 541 13.75 28.39 5.95
CA ALA A 541 12.67 27.71 5.26
C ALA A 541 12.10 28.56 4.11
N ILE A 542 11.45 27.89 3.17
CA ILE A 542 10.58 28.50 2.16
C ILE A 542 9.19 27.97 2.39
N GLU A 543 8.28 28.82 2.84
CA GLU A 543 6.92 28.44 3.25
C GLU A 543 5.88 28.96 2.26
N LYS A 544 4.90 28.12 1.92
CA LYS A 544 3.75 28.54 1.12
C LYS A 544 2.93 29.54 1.96
N VAL A 545 2.63 30.71 1.39
CA VAL A 545 1.68 31.66 1.98
C VAL A 545 0.29 31.38 1.42
N ASP A 546 0.17 31.36 0.09
CA ASP A 546 -1.03 31.01 -0.65
C ASP A 546 -0.65 30.43 -2.04
N ASP A 547 -1.58 30.40 -3.00
CA ASP A 547 -1.30 29.87 -4.35
C ASP A 547 -0.43 30.79 -5.22
N THR A 548 -0.28 32.06 -4.83
CA THR A 548 0.47 33.10 -5.56
C THR A 548 1.83 33.39 -4.91
N TYR A 549 1.90 33.34 -3.59
CA TYR A 549 3.05 33.81 -2.81
C TYR A 549 3.67 32.73 -1.92
N SER A 550 4.98 32.86 -1.72
CA SER A 550 5.76 32.10 -0.76
C SER A 550 6.65 33.05 0.06
N ALA A 551 6.98 32.65 1.28
CA ALA A 551 7.81 33.43 2.18
C ALA A 551 9.19 32.77 2.38
N LEU A 552 10.25 33.57 2.31
CA LEU A 552 11.56 33.18 2.81
C LEU A 552 11.60 33.46 4.31
N VAL A 553 11.72 32.44 5.14
CA VAL A 553 11.87 32.57 6.60
C VAL A 553 13.35 32.76 6.93
N LEU A 554 13.68 33.77 7.72
CA LEU A 554 15.06 34.20 7.95
C LEU A 554 15.53 33.97 9.39
N ASP A 555 16.80 33.58 9.51
CA ASP A 555 17.52 33.47 10.78
C ASP A 555 17.90 34.87 11.29
N VAL A 556 16.95 35.52 11.97
CA VAL A 556 17.13 36.84 12.58
C VAL A 556 16.67 36.85 14.04
N SER A 557 17.39 37.58 14.89
CA SER A 557 17.06 37.71 16.31
C SER A 557 15.84 38.62 16.52
N ALA A 558 15.82 39.78 15.88
CA ALA A 558 14.73 40.76 15.93
C ALA A 558 13.77 40.62 14.74
N SER A 559 12.50 40.98 14.94
CA SER A 559 11.55 41.16 13.86
C SER A 559 11.79 42.48 13.11
N PHE A 560 11.30 42.55 11.86
CA PHE A 560 11.45 43.70 10.98
C PHE A 560 10.15 43.96 10.19
N THR A 561 10.14 45.08 9.48
CA THR A 561 9.07 45.47 8.56
C THR A 561 9.57 45.39 7.13
N THR A 562 8.70 44.96 6.21
CA THR A 562 8.95 44.94 4.77
C THR A 562 7.91 45.79 4.04
N ALA A 563 8.33 46.43 2.94
CA ALA A 563 7.44 47.15 2.03
C ALA A 563 7.72 46.71 0.59
N THR A 564 6.75 46.84 -0.32
CA THR A 564 6.88 46.38 -1.71
C THR A 564 7.96 47.11 -2.52
N THR A 565 8.41 48.26 -2.03
CA THR A 565 9.55 49.01 -2.59
C THR A 565 10.90 48.45 -2.17
N TYR A 566 10.95 47.55 -1.18
CA TYR A 566 12.20 46.98 -0.65
C TYR A 566 12.71 45.90 -1.59
N LYS A 567 14.03 45.66 -1.53
CA LYS A 567 14.75 44.70 -2.35
C LYS A 567 15.25 43.54 -1.52
N VAL A 568 15.04 42.31 -2.01
CA VAL A 568 15.63 41.08 -1.50
C VAL A 568 16.75 40.67 -2.44
N SER A 569 17.98 40.60 -1.94
CA SER A 569 19.17 40.27 -2.72
C SER A 569 19.84 39.01 -2.17
N THR A 570 20.25 38.10 -3.07
CA THR A 570 21.18 37.02 -2.73
C THR A 570 22.49 37.58 -2.19
N MET A 571 23.06 36.86 -1.20
CA MET A 571 24.34 37.17 -0.55
C MET A 571 25.18 35.90 -0.37
N HIS A 572 26.43 36.07 0.01
CA HIS A 572 27.39 34.97 0.27
C HIS A 572 26.83 33.94 1.25
N TRP A 573 27.19 32.68 1.03
CA TRP A 573 26.96 31.61 2.00
C TRP A 573 27.77 31.84 3.27
N GLU A 574 27.24 31.38 4.40
CA GLU A 574 27.96 31.40 5.68
C GLU A 574 29.10 30.38 5.65
N THR A 575 30.25 30.73 6.23
CA THR A 575 31.30 29.73 6.52
C THR A 575 30.72 28.68 7.45
N GLY A 576 30.98 27.40 7.17
CA GLY A 576 30.41 26.23 7.82
C GLY A 576 29.12 25.70 7.20
N SER A 577 28.62 26.31 6.12
CA SER A 577 27.41 25.83 5.42
C SER A 577 27.58 24.42 4.83
N THR A 578 28.81 23.97 4.59
CA THR A 578 29.11 22.62 4.08
C THR A 578 29.42 21.60 5.17
N ASP A 579 29.37 21.99 6.45
CA ASP A 579 29.67 21.08 7.57
C ASP A 579 28.69 19.89 7.63
N SER A 580 27.46 20.06 7.12
CA SER A 580 26.45 19.00 7.03
C SER A 580 26.52 18.14 5.76
N VAL A 581 27.39 18.47 4.80
CA VAL A 581 27.56 17.68 3.58
C VAL A 581 28.24 16.36 3.94
N GLN A 582 27.62 15.25 3.55
CA GLN A 582 27.94 13.91 4.07
C GLN A 582 29.33 13.37 3.69
N GLY A 583 29.97 13.92 2.66
CA GLY A 583 31.34 13.55 2.25
C GLY A 583 32.36 14.66 2.49
N TYR A 584 33.62 14.41 2.13
CA TYR A 584 34.68 15.42 2.19
C TYR A 584 34.52 16.51 1.12
N ASP A 585 33.81 16.20 0.04
CA ASP A 585 33.57 17.07 -1.09
C ASP A 585 32.06 17.23 -1.33
N GLY A 586 31.64 18.38 -1.85
CA GLY A 586 30.27 18.60 -2.31
C GLY A 586 29.65 19.93 -1.90
N SER A 587 28.36 20.05 -2.15
CA SER A 587 27.55 21.26 -1.93
C SER A 587 26.30 20.95 -1.10
N PRO A 588 25.77 21.89 -0.29
CA PRO A 588 24.66 21.62 0.62
C PRO A 588 23.42 21.00 -0.04
N VAL A 589 22.95 21.58 -1.16
CA VAL A 589 21.72 21.14 -1.84
C VAL A 589 21.97 20.59 -3.23
N SER A 590 22.72 21.31 -4.07
CA SER A 590 23.01 20.92 -5.46
C SER A 590 24.45 21.23 -5.82
N ASN A 591 25.09 20.28 -6.51
CA ASN A 591 26.47 20.43 -6.99
C ASN A 591 26.55 21.17 -8.34
N THR A 592 25.45 21.36 -9.07
CA THR A 592 25.50 21.76 -10.49
C THR A 592 24.75 23.05 -10.82
N ASP A 593 23.92 23.58 -9.91
CA ASP A 593 23.04 24.71 -10.22
C ASP A 593 23.73 26.08 -10.21
N GLY A 594 24.93 26.16 -9.64
CA GLY A 594 25.69 27.41 -9.51
C GLY A 594 25.21 28.29 -8.35
N LYS A 595 24.37 27.77 -7.45
CA LYS A 595 23.76 28.53 -6.34
C LYS A 595 24.30 28.19 -4.97
N ASN A 596 25.03 27.08 -4.87
CA ASN A 596 25.48 26.52 -3.61
C ASN A 596 26.97 26.74 -3.43
N ILE A 597 27.41 27.14 -2.23
CA ILE A 597 28.82 26.96 -1.84
C ILE A 597 29.23 25.48 -2.00
N CYS A 598 30.51 25.23 -2.22
CA CYS A 598 31.04 23.87 -2.26
C CYS A 598 32.26 23.72 -1.36
N LYS A 599 32.61 22.47 -1.03
CA LYS A 599 33.88 22.13 -0.40
C LYS A 599 34.64 21.10 -1.23
N ILE A 600 35.97 21.18 -1.19
CA ILE A 600 36.87 20.16 -1.70
C ILE A 600 37.87 19.78 -0.59
N ASN A 601 37.92 18.50 -0.28
CA ASN A 601 38.70 17.93 0.81
C ASN A 601 38.44 18.63 2.15
N GLY A 602 37.19 19.03 2.41
CA GLY A 602 36.82 19.81 3.59
C GLY A 602 36.98 21.33 3.46
N ILE A 603 37.72 21.86 2.47
CA ILE A 603 37.96 23.30 2.29
C ILE A 603 36.78 23.93 1.57
N GLU A 604 36.10 24.88 2.20
CA GLU A 604 35.00 25.65 1.61
C GLU A 604 35.50 26.70 0.62
N ILE A 605 34.95 26.66 -0.59
CA ILE A 605 35.32 27.52 -1.70
C ILE A 605 34.08 27.96 -2.47
N LEU A 606 34.22 29.04 -3.26
CA LEU A 606 33.14 29.62 -4.05
C LEU A 606 31.89 29.94 -3.20
N PRO A 607 32.01 30.69 -2.07
CA PRO A 607 30.87 31.06 -1.23
C PRO A 607 29.94 32.10 -1.86
N GLY A 608 30.23 32.58 -3.08
CA GLY A 608 29.54 33.68 -3.74
C GLY A 608 30.29 35.00 -3.66
N GLY A 609 31.58 34.97 -3.28
CA GLY A 609 32.47 36.13 -3.21
C GLY A 609 33.91 35.71 -3.45
N TYR A 610 34.72 36.66 -3.86
CA TYR A 610 36.15 36.51 -4.06
C TYR A 610 36.89 36.22 -2.77
N SER A 611 38.02 35.56 -2.91
CA SER A 611 39.03 35.50 -1.86
C SER A 611 40.23 36.33 -2.26
N VAL A 612 40.64 37.25 -1.39
CA VAL A 612 41.80 38.13 -1.62
C VAL A 612 43.09 37.33 -1.47
N SER A 613 43.95 37.37 -2.49
CA SER A 613 45.33 36.92 -2.34
C SER A 613 46.12 37.92 -1.50
N GLY A 614 46.58 37.46 -0.34
CA GLY A 614 47.30 38.26 0.64
C GLY A 614 48.80 38.32 0.43
N ASN A 615 49.39 37.44 -0.38
CA ASN A 615 50.85 37.33 -0.56
C ASN A 615 51.34 37.55 -1.99
N SER A 616 50.43 37.83 -2.92
CA SER A 616 50.74 37.97 -4.34
C SER A 616 49.88 39.03 -5.02
N MET A 617 50.45 39.60 -6.08
CA MET A 617 49.85 40.63 -6.93
C MET A 617 50.52 40.58 -8.29
N HIS A 618 49.96 41.29 -9.26
CA HIS A 618 50.67 41.59 -10.50
C HIS A 618 50.88 43.10 -10.66
N ILE A 619 51.97 43.46 -11.32
CA ILE A 619 52.35 44.83 -11.58
C ILE A 619 52.43 45.00 -13.10
N VAL A 620 51.51 45.80 -13.62
CA VAL A 620 51.50 46.23 -15.00
C VAL A 620 52.36 47.49 -15.11
N SER A 621 53.36 47.50 -15.98
CA SER A 621 54.26 48.63 -16.21
C SER A 621 54.30 48.98 -17.69
N THR A 622 54.10 50.26 -18.03
CA THR A 622 54.26 50.76 -19.40
C THR A 622 55.48 51.68 -19.44
N ASP A 623 56.45 51.38 -20.29
CA ASP A 623 57.63 52.22 -20.46
C ASP A 623 57.31 53.55 -21.18
N ALA A 624 58.33 54.39 -21.39
CA ALA A 624 58.16 55.69 -22.05
C ALA A 624 57.82 55.57 -23.55
N ASP A 625 58.17 54.43 -24.17
CA ASP A 625 57.91 54.13 -25.59
C ASP A 625 56.53 53.48 -25.79
N GLY A 626 55.82 53.17 -24.71
CA GLY A 626 54.49 52.58 -24.72
C GLY A 626 54.46 51.05 -24.67
N ASN A 627 55.61 50.39 -24.45
CA ASN A 627 55.65 48.94 -24.29
C ASN A 627 55.18 48.57 -22.88
N THR A 628 54.23 47.64 -22.79
CA THR A 628 53.66 47.19 -21.52
C THR A 628 54.15 45.79 -21.17
N VAL A 629 54.51 45.58 -19.91
CA VAL A 629 54.78 44.26 -19.32
C VAL A 629 53.91 44.06 -18.10
N ASP A 630 53.40 42.85 -17.91
CA ASP A 630 52.62 42.47 -16.74
C ASP A 630 53.33 41.34 -15.98
N LYS A 631 53.82 41.65 -14.79
CA LYS A 631 54.67 40.76 -13.98
C LYS A 631 54.00 40.35 -12.69
N TYR A 632 54.05 39.07 -12.38
CA TYR A 632 53.50 38.51 -11.17
C TYR A 632 54.56 38.46 -10.06
N TYR A 633 54.24 39.03 -8.90
CA TYR A 633 55.11 39.07 -7.73
C TYR A 633 54.50 38.33 -6.54
N ARG A 634 55.34 37.61 -5.79
CA ARG A 634 54.95 36.86 -4.61
C ARG A 634 55.94 37.01 -3.47
N THR A 635 55.46 37.02 -2.22
CA THR A 635 56.29 36.79 -1.04
C THR A 635 55.79 35.57 -0.26
N ASN A 636 56.71 34.82 0.34
CA ASN A 636 56.37 33.74 1.26
C ASN A 636 56.39 34.21 2.72
N ASN A 637 56.52 35.52 2.98
CA ASN A 637 56.65 36.05 4.32
C ASN A 637 55.71 37.26 4.51
N ALA A 638 54.56 37.01 5.14
CA ALA A 638 53.53 38.00 5.42
C ALA A 638 54.02 39.18 6.27
N LYS A 639 55.14 39.03 7.00
CA LYS A 639 55.75 40.14 7.75
C LYS A 639 56.34 41.22 6.84
N LEU A 640 56.65 40.86 5.59
CA LEU A 640 57.21 41.76 4.56
C LEU A 640 56.12 42.39 3.66
N LEU A 641 54.84 42.19 3.97
CA LEU A 641 53.75 42.80 3.21
C LEU A 641 53.86 44.32 3.18
N THR A 642 53.77 44.87 1.96
CA THR A 642 53.86 46.30 1.67
C THR A 642 53.06 46.61 0.40
N THR A 643 52.64 47.87 0.24
CA THR A 643 51.99 48.39 -0.96
C THR A 643 52.94 49.24 -1.82
N ASN A 644 54.17 49.45 -1.38
CA ASN A 644 55.19 50.17 -2.15
C ASN A 644 55.68 49.29 -3.31
N LEU A 645 55.34 49.67 -4.53
CA LEU A 645 55.65 48.88 -5.74
C LEU A 645 57.15 48.72 -5.99
N ASP A 646 57.98 49.72 -5.68
CA ASP A 646 59.44 49.60 -5.83
C ASP A 646 60.04 48.61 -4.83
N THR A 647 59.50 48.59 -3.61
CA THR A 647 59.88 47.60 -2.59
C THR A 647 59.45 46.20 -3.01
N ILE A 648 58.22 46.04 -3.52
CA ILE A 648 57.74 44.76 -4.04
C ILE A 648 58.66 44.25 -5.15
N ILE A 649 58.93 45.06 -6.17
CA ILE A 649 59.78 44.67 -7.31
C ILE A 649 61.19 44.25 -6.88
N SER A 650 61.75 44.90 -5.86
CA SER A 650 63.11 44.62 -5.40
C SER A 650 63.23 43.50 -4.37
N THR A 651 62.13 43.10 -3.71
CA THR A 651 62.18 42.15 -2.58
C THR A 651 61.31 40.90 -2.76
N TYR A 652 60.30 40.93 -3.64
CA TYR A 652 59.41 39.80 -3.87
C TYR A 652 59.94 38.96 -5.02
N GLU A 653 59.58 37.68 -5.03
CA GLU A 653 59.90 36.77 -6.12
C GLU A 653 59.05 37.14 -7.34
N GLU A 654 59.70 37.41 -8.47
CA GLU A 654 59.05 37.44 -9.78
C GLU A 654 58.82 36.00 -10.24
N VAL A 655 57.58 35.53 -10.14
CA VAL A 655 57.24 34.12 -10.41
C VAL A 655 56.79 33.89 -11.86
N GLY A 656 56.49 34.96 -12.62
CA GLY A 656 56.16 34.86 -14.03
C GLY A 656 55.71 36.17 -14.68
N ILE A 657 55.51 36.12 -15.99
CA ILE A 657 55.02 37.22 -16.82
C ILE A 657 53.68 36.79 -17.43
N LEU A 658 52.64 37.60 -17.24
CA LEU A 658 51.32 37.34 -17.79
C LEU A 658 51.29 37.73 -19.27
N PRO A 659 50.66 36.92 -20.15
CA PRO A 659 50.53 37.28 -21.56
C PRO A 659 49.61 38.49 -21.72
N GLU A 660 49.77 39.22 -22.82
CA GLU A 660 49.02 40.47 -23.04
C GLU A 660 47.50 40.25 -23.04
N ALA A 661 46.81 40.83 -22.06
CA ALA A 661 45.35 40.76 -21.95
C ALA A 661 44.82 41.93 -21.13
N TYR A 662 44.45 43.02 -21.80
CA TYR A 662 43.94 44.21 -21.13
C TYR A 662 42.46 44.43 -21.37
N ASP A 663 41.78 44.87 -20.31
CA ASP A 663 40.35 45.23 -20.28
C ASP A 663 39.38 44.14 -20.77
N ALA A 664 39.76 42.86 -20.68
CA ALA A 664 38.93 41.74 -21.12
C ALA A 664 39.14 40.48 -20.27
N TRP A 665 38.06 39.72 -20.07
CA TRP A 665 38.14 38.35 -19.57
C TRP A 665 38.79 37.45 -20.63
N LYS A 666 39.80 36.68 -20.22
CA LYS A 666 40.48 35.71 -21.06
C LYS A 666 40.46 34.34 -20.39
N TYR A 667 39.89 33.36 -21.07
CA TYR A 667 40.05 31.97 -20.65
C TYR A 667 41.50 31.54 -20.78
N VAL A 668 41.98 30.84 -19.77
CA VAL A 668 43.35 30.32 -19.69
C VAL A 668 43.48 29.10 -20.62
N LYS A 669 44.39 29.19 -21.60
CA LYS A 669 44.76 28.05 -22.47
C LYS A 669 45.96 27.30 -21.90
N GLY A 670 47.01 28.03 -21.53
CA GLY A 670 48.21 27.49 -20.89
C GLY A 670 48.41 28.09 -19.50
N GLN A 671 48.85 27.28 -18.56
CA GLN A 671 49.17 27.72 -17.19
C GLN A 671 50.45 27.04 -16.70
N LEU A 672 51.36 27.83 -16.18
CA LEU A 672 52.51 27.34 -15.44
C LEU A 672 52.07 26.98 -14.03
N VAL A 673 52.01 25.68 -13.74
CA VAL A 673 51.74 25.16 -12.39
C VAL A 673 52.99 24.50 -11.80
N ASP A 674 53.28 24.85 -10.55
CA ASP A 674 54.26 24.17 -9.69
C ASP A 674 53.65 24.07 -8.30
N PHE A 675 53.09 22.90 -7.99
CA PHE A 675 52.41 22.67 -6.71
C PHE A 675 53.37 22.60 -5.53
N GLY A 676 54.63 22.21 -5.74
CA GLY A 676 55.66 22.20 -4.71
C GLY A 676 56.02 23.61 -4.25
N LYS A 677 55.96 24.59 -5.16
CA LYS A 677 56.11 26.02 -4.82
C LYS A 677 54.80 26.72 -4.49
N GLY A 678 53.67 26.19 -4.97
CA GLY A 678 52.35 26.82 -4.89
C GLY A 678 52.21 27.99 -5.85
N THR A 679 52.61 27.85 -7.12
CA THR A 679 52.43 28.88 -8.15
C THR A 679 51.48 28.41 -9.25
N MET A 680 50.59 29.31 -9.69
CA MET A 680 49.69 29.11 -10.83
C MET A 680 49.62 30.40 -11.64
N ILE A 681 50.21 30.40 -12.84
CA ILE A 681 50.35 31.62 -13.65
C ILE A 681 49.97 31.32 -15.10
N PRO A 682 48.98 32.01 -15.67
CA PRO A 682 48.66 31.89 -17.08
C PRO A 682 49.89 32.18 -17.97
N THR A 683 50.08 31.36 -18.99
CA THR A 683 51.14 31.51 -20.00
C THR A 683 50.59 31.67 -21.41
N GLU A 684 49.32 31.34 -21.62
CA GLU A 684 48.65 31.49 -22.91
C GLU A 684 47.15 31.71 -22.72
N TRP A 685 46.57 32.62 -23.52
CA TRP A 685 45.13 32.88 -23.57
C TRP A 685 44.47 32.15 -24.74
N GLY A 686 43.15 31.98 -24.67
CA GLY A 686 42.37 31.37 -25.75
C GLY A 686 41.71 30.05 -25.36
N GLY A 687 41.54 29.81 -24.06
CA GLY A 687 40.78 28.67 -23.55
C GLY A 687 39.26 28.82 -23.79
N GLY A 688 38.46 27.99 -23.11
CA GLY A 688 37.00 28.11 -23.11
C GLY A 688 36.39 27.51 -21.84
N ASP A 689 35.07 27.65 -21.65
CA ASP A 689 34.32 27.24 -20.45
C ASP A 689 34.25 25.73 -20.20
N LYS A 690 34.80 24.92 -21.12
CA LYS A 690 34.95 23.45 -21.03
C LYS A 690 36.23 22.96 -21.72
N ALA A 691 37.20 23.85 -21.90
CA ALA A 691 38.43 23.54 -22.63
C ALA A 691 39.66 24.07 -21.90
N TRP A 692 40.73 23.27 -21.92
CA TRP A 692 41.97 23.48 -21.19
C TRP A 692 41.72 23.69 -19.69
N TRP A 693 41.81 24.92 -19.19
CA TRP A 693 41.69 25.23 -17.76
C TRP A 693 40.27 25.58 -17.32
N ALA A 694 39.31 25.75 -18.25
CA ALA A 694 37.90 26.11 -17.99
C ALA A 694 37.64 27.45 -17.28
N ASP A 695 38.66 28.06 -16.67
CA ASP A 695 38.53 29.30 -15.92
C ASP A 695 39.14 30.51 -16.66
N ALA A 696 38.77 31.72 -16.24
CA ALA A 696 39.25 32.95 -16.85
C ALA A 696 40.00 33.90 -15.90
N TRP A 697 40.83 34.74 -16.50
CA TRP A 697 41.59 35.80 -15.86
C TRP A 697 41.24 37.17 -16.45
N TYR A 698 41.35 38.23 -15.65
CA TYR A 698 41.22 39.62 -16.10
C TYR A 698 42.38 40.48 -15.58
N CYS A 699 43.28 40.98 -16.45
CA CYS A 699 44.49 41.71 -16.01
C CYS A 699 44.32 43.24 -15.85
N GLY A 700 43.11 43.78 -16.00
CA GLY A 700 42.88 45.23 -15.90
C GLY A 700 43.37 46.00 -17.13
N GLY A 701 43.33 47.33 -17.05
CA GLY A 701 43.74 48.22 -18.14
C GLY A 701 45.21 48.59 -18.10
N LYS A 702 45.76 48.99 -19.27
CA LYS A 702 47.14 49.48 -19.41
C LYS A 702 47.33 50.78 -18.62
N PRO A 703 48.41 50.91 -17.82
CA PRO A 703 48.77 52.19 -17.23
C PRO A 703 49.35 53.13 -18.30
N ALA A 704 49.31 54.44 -18.03
CA ALA A 704 49.87 55.45 -18.93
C ALA A 704 51.39 55.24 -19.16
N ALA A 705 51.90 55.70 -20.31
CA ALA A 705 53.33 55.61 -20.63
C ALA A 705 54.20 56.21 -19.51
N GLY A 706 55.27 55.50 -19.15
CA GLY A 706 56.17 55.85 -18.05
C GLY A 706 55.62 55.57 -16.64
N THR A 707 54.49 54.86 -16.51
CA THR A 707 53.85 54.56 -15.21
C THR A 707 53.63 53.06 -14.99
N ARG A 708 53.34 52.69 -13.75
CA ARG A 708 53.03 51.31 -13.36
C ARG A 708 51.89 51.27 -12.33
N THR A 709 51.16 50.17 -12.29
CA THR A 709 50.07 49.92 -11.34
C THR A 709 50.16 48.52 -10.77
N GLY A 710 50.10 48.40 -9.44
CA GLY A 710 49.90 47.12 -8.76
C GLY A 710 48.42 46.78 -8.67
N ARG A 711 48.09 45.51 -8.88
CA ARG A 711 46.74 44.99 -8.93
C ARG A 711 46.61 43.76 -8.06
N GLU A 712 45.62 43.75 -7.17
CA GLU A 712 45.40 42.60 -6.29
C GLU A 712 44.75 41.44 -7.05
N LEU A 713 44.93 40.22 -6.53
CA LEU A 713 44.38 39.03 -7.15
C LEU A 713 43.16 38.56 -6.37
N LEU A 714 41.99 38.67 -6.99
CA LEU A 714 40.72 38.22 -6.44
C LEU A 714 40.38 36.83 -7.00
N ARG A 715 40.56 35.80 -6.17
CA ARG A 715 40.51 34.38 -6.58
C ARG A 715 39.08 33.83 -6.63
N ARG A 716 38.92 32.74 -7.39
CA ARG A 716 37.77 31.81 -7.44
C ARG A 716 36.49 32.35 -8.10
N GLY A 717 36.16 33.62 -7.92
CA GLY A 717 34.95 34.23 -8.49
C GLY A 717 33.85 34.46 -7.47
N ASP A 718 32.98 35.42 -7.75
CA ASP A 718 31.74 35.68 -6.99
C ASP A 718 30.49 35.09 -7.68
N LEU A 719 29.32 35.39 -7.12
CA LEU A 719 28.02 34.89 -7.55
C LEU A 719 27.51 35.35 -8.94
N TYR A 720 28.25 36.19 -9.69
CA TYR A 720 27.87 36.64 -11.05
C TYR A 720 28.59 35.94 -12.21
N TYR A 721 29.73 35.31 -11.96
CA TYR A 721 30.67 34.96 -13.03
C TYR A 721 30.31 33.68 -13.79
N GLY A 722 29.44 32.84 -13.23
CA GLY A 722 28.98 31.61 -13.87
C GLY A 722 30.16 30.72 -14.29
N GLY A 723 30.19 30.32 -15.56
CA GLY A 723 31.13 29.33 -16.08
C GLY A 723 32.59 29.77 -16.21
N ILE A 724 32.95 31.02 -15.91
CA ILE A 724 34.37 31.44 -15.94
C ILE A 724 35.10 31.24 -14.60
N ALA A 725 34.36 31.04 -13.51
CA ALA A 725 34.86 30.92 -12.15
C ALA A 725 35.52 29.56 -11.88
N GLY A 726 36.36 29.44 -10.85
CA GLY A 726 37.00 28.16 -10.53
C GLY A 726 38.40 28.31 -9.93
N PRO A 727 39.14 27.21 -9.72
CA PRO A 727 40.46 27.23 -9.10
C PRO A 727 41.49 28.15 -9.77
N SER A 728 41.46 28.26 -11.10
CA SER A 728 42.38 29.10 -11.89
C SER A 728 41.82 30.49 -12.19
N TYR A 729 40.59 30.80 -11.76
CA TYR A 729 39.98 32.12 -11.94
C TYR A 729 40.69 33.20 -11.13
N VAL A 730 40.93 34.36 -11.76
CA VAL A 730 41.38 35.59 -11.07
C VAL A 730 40.78 36.86 -11.68
N GLY A 731 40.17 37.68 -10.82
CA GLY A 731 39.93 39.10 -11.09
C GLY A 731 41.14 39.93 -10.67
N GLY A 732 41.90 40.45 -11.64
CA GLY A 732 43.10 41.28 -11.45
C GLY A 732 42.94 42.72 -11.94
N ASN A 733 41.73 43.29 -11.89
CA ASN A 733 41.52 44.70 -12.26
C ASN A 733 41.58 45.67 -11.07
N GLY A 734 41.29 45.20 -9.85
CA GLY A 734 41.29 46.00 -8.64
C GLY A 734 42.68 46.55 -8.35
N GLY A 735 42.79 47.83 -7.99
CA GLY A 735 44.02 48.33 -7.39
C GLY A 735 44.26 47.69 -6.03
N LEU A 736 45.45 47.79 -5.45
CA LEU A 736 45.78 47.10 -4.19
C LEU A 736 44.88 47.44 -2.99
N THR A 737 44.06 48.48 -3.06
CA THR A 737 43.18 48.96 -1.98
C THR A 737 41.71 48.63 -2.22
N ASP A 738 41.38 47.80 -3.22
CA ASP A 738 40.00 47.61 -3.63
C ASP A 738 39.23 46.80 -2.59
N THR A 739 38.20 47.42 -2.02
CA THR A 739 37.33 46.76 -1.05
C THR A 739 35.90 46.88 -1.53
N TRP A 740 35.18 45.76 -1.55
CA TRP A 740 33.77 45.74 -1.97
C TRP A 740 33.01 44.60 -1.29
N TRP A 741 31.70 44.53 -1.52
CA TRP A 741 30.85 43.58 -0.80
C TRP A 741 31.14 42.14 -1.24
N CYS A 742 31.54 41.91 -2.49
CA CYS A 742 31.91 40.59 -2.99
C CYS A 742 33.37 40.21 -2.69
N ILE A 743 34.13 41.04 -1.97
CA ILE A 743 35.53 40.77 -1.61
C ILE A 743 35.60 40.26 -0.18
N LEU A 744 35.98 38.99 -0.01
CA LEU A 744 36.01 38.28 1.27
C LEU A 744 37.44 38.02 1.75
N ALA A 745 37.58 37.82 3.06
CA ALA A 745 38.84 37.39 3.66
C ALA A 745 38.86 35.87 3.83
N THR A 746 39.99 35.25 3.53
CA THR A 746 40.32 33.88 3.94
C THR A 746 41.66 33.97 4.63
N LEU A 747 41.75 33.72 5.95
CA LEU A 747 43.03 33.87 6.64
C LEU A 747 43.87 32.61 6.46
N SER A 748 45.04 32.78 5.87
CA SER A 748 45.91 31.64 5.58
C SER A 748 46.79 31.27 6.78
N PRO A 749 46.92 29.97 7.09
CA PRO A 749 47.95 29.48 7.99
C PRO A 749 49.32 29.39 7.28
N ASN A 750 49.41 29.68 5.98
CA ASN A 750 50.59 29.55 5.10
C ASN A 750 51.29 30.89 4.82
N ALA A 751 50.99 31.89 5.64
CA ALA A 751 51.43 33.26 5.50
C ALA A 751 52.96 33.48 5.65
N VAL A 752 53.68 32.63 6.39
CA VAL A 752 55.14 32.72 6.54
C VAL A 752 55.79 31.35 6.35
N ARG A 753 56.50 31.14 5.24
CA ARG A 753 57.17 29.88 4.88
C ARG A 753 58.63 30.09 4.55
N GLY A 754 59.47 29.14 4.96
CA GLY A 754 60.91 29.15 4.70
C GLY A 754 61.24 28.61 3.32
N GLU A 755 62.52 28.59 2.99
CA GLU A 755 63.04 28.00 1.76
C GLU A 755 63.70 26.66 2.07
N TRP A 756 63.22 25.60 1.44
CA TRP A 756 63.82 24.29 1.65
C TRP A 756 65.17 24.24 0.94
N GLN A 757 66.20 23.92 1.71
CA GLN A 757 67.51 23.62 1.16
C GLN A 757 67.67 22.10 1.17
N ALA A 758 67.96 21.53 0.00
CA ALA A 758 68.51 20.20 -0.10
C ALA A 758 69.89 20.24 0.57
N ALA A 759 69.95 20.06 1.89
CA ALA A 759 71.24 19.97 2.58
C ALA A 759 72.10 18.92 1.85
N ALA A 760 73.31 19.34 1.48
CA ALA A 760 74.28 18.58 0.67
C ALA A 760 74.68 17.26 1.31
#